data_AF-A0A559KXK6-F1
#
_entry.id   AF-A0A559KXK6-F1
#
_cell.length_a   1.000
_cell.length_b   1.000
_cell.length_c   1.000
_cell.angle_alpha   90.00
_cell.angle_beta   90.00
_cell.angle_gamma   90.00
#
_symmetry.space_group_name_H-M   'P 1'
#
loop_
_entity.id
_entity.type
_entity.pdbx_description
1 polymer ?
#
loop_
_entity_poly.entity_id
_entity_poly.type
_entity_poly.pdbx_seq_one_letter_code
_entity_poly.pdbx_strand_id
1 'polypeptide(L)'
;MTEPLEVEFRKWVDDNARTGVNGFDEDKKYVSGIQLENYWSSTTLCEIISTIDPPLSVSVDTIRKKYLRIFSTLVFIRKLGNIILFLQLGINDSNLPLGTHHLLDEWHGCLDDFLDQQWQFCPWVFPRLESDKRQLPARQILPIRYKGLVMREGWSSPAARIHIVNIDDDYCRSIPREAVFKIYEGVNTRELYSREAKVYTRLRRFDAISITNCYGSFEYTETNKRIIILEYTREGSLLDFFKKTPPDNSSDLELLWGRLLLLLDGLYLLHNPDKSDSRSLSGIHHDIQPANILVFREEGNSAYDVSFKLADFGLAEIVKIDGGEGGTVPVDNEGNRMYSAPESYSNYRIMSEVRPHLNPVADLWSLGAVYSDFLAWSIGGGKYQERYRKKRKDAIAKLSHITEAGFDACFHDGDKRLPAVEDFHKGVLKDKVDGDFVSPCMSQFILEFMMVEPRVRLMAMQAKGRAINMINAAKSGPTLQRPTTPEIIHPVRNRPSSYSHERKVSVWEVYEALMNKRSSWKQFRRYRSHPSDVGMSLPGMQNARNQINRHGGRDQILVIDDYDSMREHRRNVAETARVISYSVKVSDKDGMDLYFASDSCNPQKCQNSSDVEAKIRNKATVSGCCDMKKCLEDVMDQVKANGTKPTGIYIFTDGIWDPEHKPEVKDVIHESIDLLIKKNAKPADLMFQFIQFGRDPEGSKRLKFLDDGCKRTHRGVEYDIVDTKHCDDHVPKIIIGSISKHNDNDD
;
A
#
# COMPACT_ATOMS: atom_id res chain seq x y z
N MET A 1 60.08 -14.35 -19.89
CA MET A 1 58.95 -14.55 -20.83
C MET A 1 57.65 -13.88 -20.37
N THR A 2 57.52 -13.47 -19.09
CA THR A 2 56.44 -12.60 -18.59
C THR A 2 56.35 -11.25 -19.31
N GLU A 3 57.48 -10.55 -19.41
CA GLU A 3 57.53 -9.11 -19.77
C GLU A 3 56.82 -8.73 -21.08
N PRO A 4 56.88 -9.49 -22.20
CA PRO A 4 56.08 -9.20 -23.39
C PRO A 4 54.57 -9.21 -23.13
N LEU A 5 54.06 -10.21 -22.39
CA LEU A 5 52.63 -10.34 -22.06
C LEU A 5 52.17 -9.29 -21.04
N GLU A 6 53.02 -8.92 -20.08
CA GLU A 6 52.77 -7.80 -19.16
C GLU A 6 52.62 -6.48 -19.93
N VAL A 7 53.53 -6.21 -20.87
CA VAL A 7 53.51 -4.99 -21.70
C VAL A 7 52.30 -5.00 -22.65
N GLU A 8 51.97 -6.14 -23.26
CA GLU A 8 50.79 -6.29 -24.10
C GLU A 8 49.50 -6.04 -23.31
N PHE A 9 49.35 -6.63 -22.12
CA PHE A 9 48.17 -6.41 -21.30
C PHE A 9 48.01 -4.96 -20.86
N ARG A 10 49.09 -4.30 -20.43
CA ARG A 10 49.05 -2.87 -20.05
C ARG A 10 48.60 -1.99 -21.21
N LYS A 11 49.18 -2.18 -22.40
CA LYS A 11 48.77 -1.47 -23.61
C LYS A 11 47.30 -1.74 -23.94
N TRP A 12 46.87 -3.01 -23.86
CA TRP A 12 45.47 -3.37 -24.08
C TRP A 12 44.53 -2.69 -23.07
N VAL A 13 44.92 -2.60 -21.79
CA VAL A 13 44.16 -1.85 -20.77
C VAL A 13 44.05 -0.39 -21.16
N ASP A 14 45.14 0.28 -21.53
CA ASP A 14 45.12 1.68 -21.95
C ASP A 14 44.20 1.92 -23.17
N ASP A 15 44.26 1.02 -24.16
CA ASP A 15 43.45 1.07 -25.40
C ASP A 15 41.95 0.76 -25.16
N ASN A 16 41.61 -0.01 -24.11
CA ASN A 16 40.25 -0.54 -23.86
C ASN A 16 39.55 0.03 -22.61
N ALA A 17 40.25 0.81 -21.79
CA ALA A 17 39.69 1.34 -20.54
C ALA A 17 38.58 2.38 -20.79
N ARG A 18 37.41 2.09 -20.23
CA ARG A 18 36.24 2.97 -20.20
C ARG A 18 36.41 4.02 -19.10
N THR A 19 35.61 5.09 -19.14
CA THR A 19 35.63 6.14 -18.13
C THR A 19 34.36 6.07 -17.29
N GLY A 20 34.53 6.06 -15.97
CA GLY A 20 33.47 6.19 -14.97
C GLY A 20 33.84 7.26 -13.96
N VAL A 21 33.02 7.45 -12.91
CA VAL A 21 33.17 8.56 -11.96
C VAL A 21 33.31 8.03 -10.53
N ASN A 22 34.21 8.60 -9.72
CA ASN A 22 34.38 8.22 -8.32
C ASN A 22 33.61 9.15 -7.34
N GLY A 23 33.74 8.93 -6.03
CA GLY A 23 33.07 9.74 -5.00
C GLY A 23 33.52 11.21 -4.92
N PHE A 24 34.65 11.55 -5.54
CA PHE A 24 35.20 12.90 -5.68
C PHE A 24 34.73 13.63 -6.95
N ASP A 25 33.82 13.04 -7.74
CA ASP A 25 33.42 13.47 -9.09
C ASP A 25 34.56 13.50 -10.13
N GLU A 26 35.63 12.74 -9.89
CA GLU A 26 36.72 12.61 -10.85
C GLU A 26 36.41 11.52 -11.88
N ASP A 27 36.63 11.82 -13.16
CA ASP A 27 36.69 10.83 -14.23
C ASP A 27 37.88 9.88 -13.97
N LYS A 28 37.59 8.59 -13.80
CA LYS A 28 38.59 7.52 -13.62
C LYS A 28 38.41 6.43 -14.67
N LYS A 29 39.55 5.88 -15.10
CA LYS A 29 39.59 4.74 -16.02
C LYS A 29 39.26 3.43 -15.31
N TYR A 30 38.51 2.56 -15.98
CA TYR A 30 38.26 1.18 -15.54
C TYR A 30 38.15 0.21 -16.73
N VAL A 31 38.37 -1.07 -16.45
CA VAL A 31 38.13 -2.19 -17.37
C VAL A 31 37.06 -3.08 -16.73
N SER A 32 36.06 -3.50 -17.51
CA SER A 32 34.96 -4.31 -16.99
C SER A 32 35.37 -5.77 -16.74
N GLY A 33 34.68 -6.46 -15.83
CA GLY A 33 34.89 -7.90 -15.63
C GLY A 33 34.69 -8.71 -16.92
N ILE A 34 33.73 -8.31 -17.75
CA ILE A 34 33.47 -8.92 -19.06
C ILE A 34 34.64 -8.66 -20.04
N GLN A 35 35.21 -7.46 -20.04
CA GLN A 35 36.42 -7.17 -20.83
C GLN A 35 37.60 -8.04 -20.38
N LEU A 36 37.81 -8.22 -19.07
CA LEU A 36 38.86 -9.10 -18.54
C LEU A 36 38.62 -10.59 -18.89
N GLU A 37 37.38 -11.07 -18.78
CA GLU A 37 37.01 -12.45 -19.15
C GLU A 37 37.24 -12.73 -20.65
N ASN A 38 37.02 -11.73 -21.50
CA ASN A 38 37.23 -11.83 -22.94
C ASN A 38 38.73 -11.80 -23.33
N TYR A 39 39.54 -10.97 -22.64
CA TYR A 39 40.98 -10.89 -22.90
C TYR A 39 41.73 -12.13 -22.39
N TRP A 40 41.49 -12.52 -21.13
CA TRP A 40 42.18 -13.64 -20.51
C TRP A 40 41.58 -14.98 -20.96
N SER A 41 42.06 -15.51 -22.08
CA SER A 41 41.74 -16.88 -22.51
C SER A 41 42.41 -17.91 -21.60
N SER A 42 41.91 -19.16 -21.59
CA SER A 42 42.58 -20.24 -20.84
C SER A 42 44.01 -20.49 -21.32
N THR A 43 44.29 -20.26 -22.62
CA THR A 43 45.63 -20.41 -23.20
C THR A 43 46.58 -19.32 -22.69
N THR A 44 46.22 -18.04 -22.81
CA THR A 44 47.05 -16.93 -22.33
C THR A 44 47.25 -16.96 -20.82
N LEU A 45 46.25 -17.41 -20.05
CA LEU A 45 46.41 -17.66 -18.62
C LEU A 45 47.39 -18.82 -18.34
N CYS A 46 47.30 -19.96 -19.04
CA CYS A 46 48.26 -21.05 -18.91
C CYS A 46 49.69 -20.60 -19.21
N GLU A 47 49.89 -19.88 -20.32
CA GLU A 47 51.19 -19.39 -20.77
C GLU A 47 51.84 -18.51 -19.69
N ILE A 48 51.17 -17.43 -19.26
CA ILE A 48 51.76 -16.51 -18.29
C ILE A 48 51.88 -17.12 -16.88
N ILE A 49 50.95 -18.00 -16.44
CA ILE A 49 51.07 -18.71 -15.16
C ILE A 49 52.27 -19.66 -15.15
N SER A 50 52.58 -20.31 -16.28
CA SER A 50 53.74 -21.21 -16.40
C SER A 50 55.09 -20.52 -16.26
N THR A 51 55.13 -19.19 -16.31
CA THR A 51 56.36 -18.39 -16.15
C THR A 51 56.66 -17.98 -14.70
N ILE A 52 55.79 -18.32 -13.75
CA ILE A 52 55.99 -18.08 -12.31
C ILE A 52 56.86 -19.22 -11.74
N ASP A 53 57.87 -18.88 -10.95
CA ASP A 53 58.76 -19.84 -10.28
C ASP A 53 58.66 -19.68 -8.75
N PRO A 54 58.33 -20.74 -7.98
CA PRO A 54 57.90 -22.05 -8.45
C PRO A 54 56.52 -22.01 -9.15
N PRO A 55 56.22 -22.96 -10.06
CA PRO A 55 54.93 -23.01 -10.76
C PRO A 55 53.74 -23.03 -9.81
N LEU A 56 52.72 -22.21 -10.09
CA LEU A 56 51.48 -22.20 -9.32
C LEU A 56 50.78 -23.56 -9.37
N SER A 57 50.50 -24.14 -8.20
CA SER A 57 49.73 -25.38 -8.03
C SER A 57 48.22 -25.21 -8.26
N VAL A 58 47.77 -23.99 -8.58
CA VAL A 58 46.36 -23.62 -8.71
C VAL A 58 45.93 -23.65 -10.17
N SER A 59 44.77 -24.27 -10.46
CA SER A 59 44.27 -24.39 -11.83
C SER A 59 43.91 -23.03 -12.44
N VAL A 60 44.15 -22.89 -13.75
CA VAL A 60 43.75 -21.72 -14.55
C VAL A 60 42.27 -21.39 -14.38
N ASP A 61 41.42 -22.41 -14.31
CA ASP A 61 40.00 -22.30 -14.02
C ASP A 61 39.70 -21.62 -12.67
N THR A 62 40.54 -21.85 -11.66
CA THR A 62 40.41 -21.20 -10.34
C THR A 62 40.81 -19.74 -10.41
N ILE A 63 41.91 -19.42 -11.11
CA ILE A 63 42.34 -18.03 -11.34
C ILE A 63 41.23 -17.28 -12.10
N ARG A 64 40.76 -17.83 -13.22
CA ARG A 64 39.70 -17.24 -14.05
C ARG A 64 38.39 -16.99 -13.30
N LYS A 65 38.00 -17.88 -12.38
CA LYS A 65 36.69 -17.80 -11.68
C LYS A 65 36.72 -17.07 -10.33
N LYS A 66 37.90 -16.89 -9.71
CA LYS A 66 38.01 -16.34 -8.35
C LYS A 66 39.05 -15.24 -8.16
N TYR A 67 40.05 -15.11 -9.03
CA TYR A 67 41.19 -14.20 -8.82
C TYR A 67 41.47 -13.34 -10.05
N LEU A 68 40.54 -13.22 -11.00
CA LEU A 68 40.78 -12.59 -12.30
C LEU A 68 41.11 -11.09 -12.16
N ARG A 69 40.50 -10.38 -11.21
CA ARG A 69 40.79 -8.97 -10.92
C ARG A 69 42.09 -8.80 -10.15
N ILE A 70 42.35 -9.63 -9.14
CA ILE A 70 43.65 -9.67 -8.43
C ILE A 70 44.77 -9.91 -9.44
N PHE A 71 44.65 -10.98 -10.23
CA PHE A 71 45.58 -11.38 -11.27
C PHE A 71 45.83 -10.25 -12.27
N SER A 72 44.76 -9.67 -12.84
CA SER A 72 44.87 -8.55 -13.79
C SER A 72 45.61 -7.35 -13.18
N THR A 73 45.30 -7.00 -11.92
CA THR A 73 46.00 -5.91 -11.22
C THR A 73 47.48 -6.23 -11.05
N LEU A 74 47.83 -7.46 -10.66
CA LEU A 74 49.21 -7.89 -10.46
C LEU A 74 50.03 -7.95 -11.77
N VAL A 75 49.42 -8.36 -12.89
CA VAL A 75 50.05 -8.27 -14.22
C VAL A 75 50.25 -6.80 -14.62
N PHE A 76 49.24 -5.95 -14.41
CA PHE A 76 49.30 -4.52 -14.76
C PHE A 76 50.43 -3.78 -14.02
N ILE A 77 50.66 -4.09 -12.74
CA ILE A 77 51.75 -3.51 -11.94
C ILE A 77 53.08 -4.29 -12.05
N ARG A 78 53.17 -5.33 -12.88
CA ARG A 78 54.36 -6.19 -13.07
C ARG A 78 54.84 -6.89 -11.79
N LYS A 79 53.91 -7.32 -10.94
CA LYS A 79 54.17 -8.04 -9.67
C LYS A 79 53.41 -9.37 -9.59
N LEU A 80 53.27 -10.08 -10.72
CA LEU A 80 52.47 -11.32 -10.82
C LEU A 80 52.83 -12.38 -9.76
N GLY A 81 54.11 -12.53 -9.41
CA GLY A 81 54.55 -13.49 -8.37
C GLY A 81 53.88 -13.29 -6.99
N ASN A 82 53.44 -12.07 -6.67
CA ASN A 82 52.75 -11.79 -5.41
C ASN A 82 51.36 -12.44 -5.30
N ILE A 83 50.83 -13.05 -6.37
CA ILE A 83 49.56 -13.79 -6.32
C ILE A 83 49.58 -14.96 -5.34
N ILE A 84 50.77 -15.51 -5.04
CA ILE A 84 50.95 -16.56 -4.03
C ILE A 84 50.44 -16.09 -2.65
N LEU A 85 50.65 -14.82 -2.29
CA LEU A 85 50.20 -14.23 -1.03
C LEU A 85 48.67 -14.29 -0.88
N PHE A 86 47.95 -13.89 -1.94
CA PHE A 86 46.49 -13.93 -2.01
C PHE A 86 45.96 -15.37 -1.94
N LEU A 87 46.61 -16.31 -2.65
CA LEU A 87 46.24 -17.72 -2.66
C LEU A 87 46.46 -18.39 -1.29
N GLN A 88 47.54 -18.06 -0.58
CA GLN A 88 47.84 -18.61 0.75
C GLN A 88 46.81 -18.21 1.81
N LEU A 89 46.32 -16.97 1.78
CA LEU A 89 45.27 -16.50 2.70
C LEU A 89 43.84 -16.71 2.18
N GLY A 90 43.67 -17.20 0.95
CA GLY A 90 42.35 -17.35 0.31
C GLY A 90 41.65 -16.03 -0.05
N ILE A 91 42.37 -14.90 0.00
CA ILE A 91 41.86 -13.56 -0.35
C ILE A 91 41.68 -13.50 -1.86
N ASN A 92 40.44 -13.43 -2.31
CA ASN A 92 40.04 -13.57 -3.71
C ASN A 92 39.23 -12.35 -4.19
N ASP A 93 38.78 -12.32 -5.43
CA ASP A 93 38.09 -11.16 -6.03
C ASP A 93 36.83 -10.71 -5.25
N SER A 94 36.21 -11.60 -4.46
CA SER A 94 35.08 -11.25 -3.59
C SER A 94 35.45 -10.41 -2.36
N ASN A 95 36.75 -10.30 -2.05
CA ASN A 95 37.30 -9.46 -1.00
C ASN A 95 37.68 -8.05 -1.48
N LEU A 96 37.64 -7.78 -2.79
CA LEU A 96 38.01 -6.48 -3.35
C LEU A 96 36.89 -5.43 -3.20
N PRO A 97 37.21 -4.13 -3.05
CA PRO A 97 38.57 -3.57 -2.96
C PRO A 97 39.16 -3.70 -1.55
N LEU A 98 40.47 -3.96 -1.46
CA LEU A 98 41.21 -4.04 -0.20
C LEU A 98 41.61 -2.64 0.29
N GLY A 99 41.50 -2.42 1.60
CA GLY A 99 42.15 -1.31 2.30
C GLY A 99 43.44 -1.77 2.99
N THR A 100 44.28 -0.84 3.43
CA THR A 100 45.54 -1.13 4.16
C THR A 100 45.33 -2.07 5.35
N HIS A 101 44.26 -1.90 6.12
CA HIS A 101 43.87 -2.75 7.26
C HIS A 101 43.47 -4.19 6.90
N HIS A 102 43.42 -4.56 5.61
CA HIS A 102 43.23 -5.93 5.16
C HIS A 102 44.56 -6.64 4.85
N LEU A 103 45.68 -5.92 4.84
CA LEU A 103 47.01 -6.49 4.61
C LEU A 103 47.62 -6.95 5.94
N LEU A 104 48.43 -8.01 5.89
CA LEU A 104 49.31 -8.36 7.00
C LEU A 104 50.45 -7.32 7.10
N ASP A 105 50.98 -7.14 8.31
CA ASP A 105 52.13 -6.23 8.55
C ASP A 105 53.30 -6.54 7.59
N GLU A 106 53.56 -7.83 7.35
CA GLU A 106 54.57 -8.37 6.44
C GLU A 106 54.39 -8.00 4.95
N TRP A 107 53.23 -7.48 4.55
CA TRP A 107 52.89 -7.15 3.15
C TRP A 107 52.97 -5.65 2.81
N HIS A 108 53.20 -4.80 3.81
CA HIS A 108 53.34 -3.35 3.63
C HIS A 108 54.56 -3.02 2.74
N GLY A 109 54.44 -2.06 1.82
CA GLY A 109 55.46 -1.74 0.82
C GLY A 109 55.46 -2.69 -0.40
N CYS A 110 55.09 -3.96 -0.22
CA CYS A 110 55.05 -4.94 -1.32
C CYS A 110 53.81 -4.76 -2.21
N LEU A 111 52.66 -4.45 -1.61
CA LEU A 111 51.34 -4.36 -2.27
C LEU A 111 50.79 -2.93 -2.41
N ASP A 112 51.57 -1.89 -2.10
CA ASP A 112 51.11 -0.50 -2.16
C ASP A 112 50.60 -0.11 -3.55
N ASP A 113 51.36 -0.44 -4.61
CA ASP A 113 50.92 -0.26 -6.01
C ASP A 113 49.64 -1.04 -6.34
N PHE A 114 49.42 -2.21 -5.72
CA PHE A 114 48.19 -2.98 -5.90
C PHE A 114 47.01 -2.26 -5.26
N LEU A 115 47.17 -1.76 -4.02
CA LEU A 115 46.13 -1.00 -3.33
C LEU A 115 45.71 0.25 -4.12
N ASP A 116 46.66 0.87 -4.82
CA ASP A 116 46.41 2.04 -5.65
C ASP A 116 45.80 1.72 -7.02
N GLN A 117 46.21 0.63 -7.67
CA GLN A 117 45.80 0.29 -9.05
C GLN A 117 44.57 -0.61 -9.14
N GLN A 118 44.19 -1.33 -8.06
CA GLN A 118 43.04 -2.26 -8.06
C GLN A 118 41.72 -1.62 -8.52
N TRP A 119 41.52 -0.32 -8.27
CA TRP A 119 40.23 0.37 -8.47
C TRP A 119 39.75 0.33 -9.93
N GLN A 120 40.68 0.40 -10.89
CA GLN A 120 40.36 0.31 -12.32
C GLN A 120 39.86 -1.08 -12.74
N PHE A 121 40.19 -2.13 -11.99
CA PHE A 121 39.69 -3.50 -12.17
C PHE A 121 38.54 -3.84 -11.22
N CYS A 122 38.17 -2.89 -10.34
CA CYS A 122 37.12 -3.02 -9.33
C CYS A 122 36.00 -1.95 -9.45
N PRO A 123 35.44 -1.66 -10.64
CA PRO A 123 34.28 -0.79 -10.76
C PRO A 123 33.06 -1.39 -10.02
N TRP A 124 32.19 -0.52 -9.55
CA TRP A 124 31.03 -0.87 -8.71
C TRP A 124 30.01 -1.69 -9.49
N VAL A 125 29.59 -2.82 -8.91
CA VAL A 125 28.50 -3.64 -9.45
C VAL A 125 27.21 -3.29 -8.74
N PHE A 126 26.24 -2.75 -9.47
CA PHE A 126 24.93 -2.41 -8.93
C PHE A 126 24.15 -3.68 -8.51
N PRO A 127 23.96 -3.91 -7.19
CA PRO A 127 23.37 -5.14 -6.69
C PRO A 127 21.85 -5.08 -6.76
N ARG A 128 21.18 -6.24 -6.81
CA ARG A 128 19.72 -6.31 -6.77
C ARG A 128 19.21 -5.98 -5.36
N LEU A 129 18.44 -4.90 -5.23
CA LEU A 129 17.29 -4.66 -4.33
C LEU A 129 17.36 -4.99 -2.81
N GLU A 130 18.47 -5.50 -2.27
CA GLU A 130 18.49 -6.10 -0.91
C GLU A 130 19.02 -5.18 0.20
N SER A 131 19.75 -4.10 -0.11
CA SER A 131 20.37 -3.25 0.92
C SER A 131 20.52 -1.79 0.48
N ASP A 132 20.10 -0.89 1.38
CA ASP A 132 20.17 0.57 1.27
C ASP A 132 21.25 1.16 2.19
N LYS A 133 21.61 2.42 1.93
CA LYS A 133 22.58 3.20 2.71
C LYS A 133 23.93 2.50 2.83
N ARG A 134 24.36 1.85 1.74
CA ARG A 134 25.69 1.24 1.64
C ARG A 134 26.76 2.32 1.73
N GLN A 135 27.83 2.08 2.47
CA GLN A 135 28.99 2.97 2.49
C GLN A 135 29.98 2.52 1.43
N LEU A 136 30.40 3.45 0.57
CA LEU A 136 31.42 3.23 -0.45
C LEU A 136 32.66 4.06 -0.13
N PRO A 137 33.88 3.52 -0.32
CA PRO A 137 35.11 4.32 -0.35
C PRO A 137 35.02 5.38 -1.45
N ALA A 138 35.54 6.59 -1.25
CA ALA A 138 35.45 7.65 -2.26
C ALA A 138 36.26 7.34 -3.54
N ARG A 139 37.22 6.42 -3.48
CA ARG A 139 37.92 5.89 -4.66
C ARG A 139 37.09 4.90 -5.49
N GLN A 140 35.94 4.44 -5.01
CA GLN A 140 35.09 3.48 -5.71
C GLN A 140 34.53 4.09 -7.00
N ILE A 141 35.00 3.58 -8.15
CA ILE A 141 34.55 4.01 -9.47
C ILE A 141 33.14 3.45 -9.71
N LEU A 142 32.21 4.33 -10.08
CA LEU A 142 30.90 3.99 -10.63
C LEU A 142 31.01 3.94 -12.16
N PRO A 143 30.59 2.83 -12.82
CA PRO A 143 30.62 2.71 -14.27
C PRO A 143 29.41 3.44 -14.88
N ILE A 144 29.46 4.77 -14.82
CA ILE A 144 28.39 5.69 -15.25
C ILE A 144 28.95 6.87 -16.04
N ARG A 145 28.08 7.51 -16.82
CA ARG A 145 28.30 8.85 -17.40
C ARG A 145 27.11 9.76 -17.07
N TYR A 146 27.38 10.94 -16.52
CA TYR A 146 26.37 11.99 -16.37
C TYR A 146 25.92 12.51 -17.74
N LYS A 147 24.61 12.65 -17.94
CA LYS A 147 24.01 13.18 -19.18
C LYS A 147 23.86 14.71 -19.19
N GLY A 148 24.25 15.36 -18.11
CA GLY A 148 24.07 16.80 -17.87
C GLY A 148 23.11 17.07 -16.71
N LEU A 149 23.19 18.27 -16.14
CA LEU A 149 22.34 18.71 -15.04
C LEU A 149 20.97 19.13 -15.60
N VAL A 150 19.90 18.48 -15.14
CA VAL A 150 18.54 18.73 -15.65
C VAL A 150 17.93 19.89 -14.89
N MET A 151 18.10 21.10 -15.43
CA MET A 151 17.38 22.29 -14.98
C MET A 151 15.91 22.22 -15.46
N ARG A 152 15.10 21.38 -14.81
CA ARG A 152 13.63 21.39 -14.91
C ARG A 152 13.06 22.09 -13.67
N GLU A 153 11.95 22.82 -13.84
CA GLU A 153 11.26 23.46 -12.72
C GLU A 153 10.82 22.38 -11.70
N GLY A 154 11.10 22.62 -10.42
CA GLY A 154 10.85 21.67 -9.33
C GLY A 154 11.88 20.54 -9.16
N TRP A 155 12.85 20.36 -10.08
CA TRP A 155 13.82 19.24 -10.01
C TRP A 155 15.10 19.52 -9.21
N SER A 156 15.21 20.68 -8.54
CA SER A 156 16.36 20.98 -7.68
C SER A 156 15.90 21.80 -6.47
N SER A 157 16.13 21.26 -5.28
CA SER A 157 16.17 22.07 -4.06
C SER A 157 17.61 22.52 -3.80
N PRO A 158 17.85 23.50 -2.91
CA PRO A 158 19.20 23.84 -2.46
C PRO A 158 19.93 22.67 -1.76
N ALA A 159 19.19 21.66 -1.31
CA ALA A 159 19.72 20.52 -0.55
C ALA A 159 19.98 19.26 -1.39
N ALA A 160 19.41 19.16 -2.60
CA ALA A 160 19.54 17.98 -3.45
C ALA A 160 19.61 18.33 -4.95
N ARG A 161 20.59 17.73 -5.64
CA ARG A 161 20.77 17.83 -7.10
C ARG A 161 20.23 16.58 -7.80
N ILE A 162 19.47 16.75 -8.86
CA ILE A 162 19.00 15.64 -9.71
C ILE A 162 19.85 15.55 -10.99
N HIS A 163 20.36 14.35 -11.27
CA HIS A 163 21.20 14.04 -12.44
C HIS A 163 20.67 12.82 -13.18
N ILE A 164 20.57 12.90 -14.51
CA ILE A 164 20.37 11.70 -15.35
C ILE A 164 21.74 11.05 -15.56
N VAL A 165 21.82 9.75 -15.34
CA VAL A 165 23.01 8.94 -15.60
C VAL A 165 22.73 7.89 -16.66
N ASN A 166 23.71 7.65 -17.52
CA ASN A 166 23.83 6.42 -18.30
C ASN A 166 24.72 5.45 -17.50
N ILE A 167 24.21 4.30 -17.11
CA ILE A 167 24.99 3.17 -16.58
C ILE A 167 25.59 2.40 -17.76
N ASP A 168 26.83 1.94 -17.62
CA ASP A 168 27.51 1.08 -18.59
C ASP A 168 26.74 -0.24 -18.82
N ASP A 169 26.70 -0.69 -20.08
CA ASP A 169 25.91 -1.86 -20.51
C ASP A 169 26.35 -3.18 -19.84
N ASP A 170 27.61 -3.30 -19.40
CA ASP A 170 28.10 -4.46 -18.64
C ASP A 170 27.55 -4.49 -17.20
N TYR A 171 27.02 -3.37 -16.71
CA TYR A 171 26.58 -3.17 -15.32
C TYR A 171 25.07 -2.92 -15.17
N CYS A 172 24.33 -2.71 -16.26
CA CYS A 172 22.89 -2.42 -16.26
C CYS A 172 21.98 -3.68 -16.15
N ARG A 173 22.46 -4.81 -15.59
CA ARG A 173 21.67 -6.06 -15.43
C ARG A 173 20.64 -6.02 -14.29
N SER A 174 20.79 -5.08 -13.36
CA SER A 174 19.94 -4.93 -12.15
C SER A 174 19.23 -3.58 -12.07
N ILE A 175 19.71 -2.59 -12.83
CA ILE A 175 19.21 -1.21 -12.90
C ILE A 175 19.17 -0.85 -14.38
N PRO A 176 18.12 -0.19 -14.90
CA PRO A 176 18.07 0.23 -16.30
C PRO A 176 19.26 1.09 -16.71
N ARG A 177 19.59 1.05 -18.01
CA ARG A 177 20.71 1.82 -18.59
C ARG A 177 20.60 3.32 -18.31
N GLU A 178 19.40 3.88 -18.33
CA GLU A 178 19.15 5.26 -17.93
C GLU A 178 18.49 5.27 -16.54
N ALA A 179 19.08 6.01 -15.60
CA ALA A 179 18.57 6.16 -14.25
C ALA A 179 18.71 7.61 -13.77
N VAL A 180 18.02 7.94 -12.69
CA VAL A 180 18.14 9.23 -12.00
C VAL A 180 18.96 9.05 -10.73
N PHE A 181 19.98 9.88 -10.54
CA PHE A 181 20.71 10.02 -9.28
C PHE A 181 20.23 11.30 -8.59
N LYS A 182 19.57 11.15 -7.43
CA LYS A 182 19.28 12.27 -6.52
C LYS A 182 20.42 12.34 -5.50
N ILE A 183 21.20 13.41 -5.57
CA ILE A 183 22.49 13.58 -4.90
C ILE A 183 22.34 14.64 -3.81
N TYR A 184 22.64 14.22 -2.58
CA TYR A 184 22.71 15.06 -1.38
C TYR A 184 24.18 15.26 -0.99
N GLU A 185 24.63 16.50 -0.85
CA GLU A 185 26.03 16.84 -0.57
C GLU A 185 26.15 17.58 0.78
N GLY A 186 27.29 17.44 1.46
CA GLY A 186 27.56 18.09 2.75
C GLY A 186 26.98 17.36 3.97
N VAL A 187 27.27 17.89 5.16
CA VAL A 187 26.90 17.26 6.45
C VAL A 187 25.41 17.42 6.75
N ASN A 188 24.87 18.63 6.52
CA ASN A 188 23.50 19.01 6.90
C ASN A 188 22.41 18.27 6.11
N THR A 189 22.74 17.67 4.96
CA THR A 189 21.78 16.94 4.11
C THR A 189 21.59 15.48 4.51
N ARG A 190 22.32 14.99 5.53
CA ARG A 190 22.27 13.58 5.96
C ARG A 190 20.88 13.14 6.42
N GLU A 191 20.13 14.02 7.08
CA GLU A 191 18.80 13.72 7.61
C GLU A 191 17.76 13.64 6.48
N LEU A 192 17.78 14.59 5.55
CA LEU A 192 16.93 14.61 4.34
C LEU A 192 17.11 13.34 3.50
N TYR A 193 18.36 13.03 3.12
CA TYR A 193 18.71 11.74 2.49
C TYR A 193 18.20 10.56 3.32
N SER A 194 18.38 10.62 4.65
CA SER A 194 18.04 9.51 5.52
C SER A 194 16.54 9.29 5.67
N ARG A 195 15.72 10.33 5.56
CA ARG A 195 14.26 10.31 5.55
C ARG A 195 13.76 9.73 4.22
N GLU A 196 14.14 10.34 3.11
CA GLU A 196 13.69 9.91 1.77
C GLU A 196 14.08 8.46 1.47
N ALA A 197 15.36 8.07 1.71
CA ALA A 197 15.80 6.69 1.52
C ALA A 197 14.99 5.71 2.40
N LYS A 198 14.68 6.06 3.65
CA LYS A 198 13.84 5.22 4.55
C LYS A 198 12.39 5.07 4.06
N VAL A 199 11.87 6.02 3.29
CA VAL A 199 10.54 5.91 2.67
C VAL A 199 10.61 4.94 1.50
N TYR A 200 11.54 5.14 0.57
CA TYR A 200 11.76 4.22 -0.56
C TYR A 200 12.09 2.78 -0.14
N THR A 201 12.92 2.56 0.89
CA THR A 201 13.21 1.23 1.47
C THR A 201 11.95 0.46 1.86
N ARG A 202 10.91 1.16 2.33
CA ARG A 202 9.63 0.55 2.71
C ARG A 202 8.73 0.35 1.50
N LEU A 203 8.55 1.40 0.69
CA LEU A 203 7.61 1.38 -0.43
C LEU A 203 8.02 0.36 -1.51
N ARG A 204 9.32 0.14 -1.75
CA ARG A 204 9.82 -0.88 -2.72
C ARG A 204 9.46 -2.33 -2.38
N ARG A 205 8.92 -2.62 -1.19
CA ARG A 205 8.38 -3.95 -0.84
C ARG A 205 7.12 -4.29 -1.62
N PHE A 206 6.44 -3.26 -2.13
CA PHE A 206 5.24 -3.37 -2.92
C PHE A 206 5.61 -3.17 -4.40
N ASP A 207 5.13 -4.06 -5.27
CA ASP A 207 5.25 -3.95 -6.72
C ASP A 207 4.21 -2.93 -7.22
N ALA A 208 4.42 -1.67 -6.82
CA ALA A 208 3.41 -0.61 -6.87
C ALA A 208 3.55 0.25 -8.12
N ILE A 209 2.58 0.15 -9.03
CA ILE A 209 2.57 0.87 -10.31
C ILE A 209 2.52 2.40 -10.21
N SER A 210 2.18 2.96 -9.04
CA SER A 210 1.94 4.39 -8.81
C SER A 210 2.95 5.06 -7.86
N ILE A 211 4.09 4.43 -7.56
CA ILE A 211 5.23 5.02 -6.84
C ILE A 211 6.48 4.85 -7.69
N THR A 212 7.30 5.90 -7.80
CA THR A 212 8.55 5.89 -8.58
C THR A 212 9.51 4.82 -8.06
N ASN A 213 10.03 3.97 -8.95
CA ASN A 213 10.92 2.89 -8.55
C ASN A 213 12.24 3.44 -7.96
N CYS A 214 12.71 2.83 -6.87
CA CYS A 214 14.01 3.12 -6.26
C CYS A 214 14.86 1.85 -6.26
N TYR A 215 15.99 1.90 -6.95
CA TYR A 215 16.90 0.76 -7.13
C TYR A 215 17.88 0.58 -5.98
N GLY A 216 18.06 1.60 -5.13
CA GLY A 216 18.87 1.55 -3.92
C GLY A 216 19.46 2.90 -3.56
N SER A 217 20.28 2.91 -2.51
CA SER A 217 20.95 4.13 -2.05
C SER A 217 22.32 3.82 -1.40
N PHE A 218 23.24 4.78 -1.50
CA PHE A 218 24.59 4.67 -0.95
C PHE A 218 25.16 6.04 -0.51
N GLU A 219 26.19 6.03 0.32
CA GLU A 219 26.93 7.23 0.74
C GLU A 219 28.46 7.05 0.62
N TYR A 220 29.14 8.12 0.25
CA TYR A 220 30.58 8.29 0.35
C TYR A 220 30.87 9.09 1.61
N THR A 221 31.31 8.41 2.67
CA THR A 221 31.54 9.05 3.98
C THR A 221 32.61 10.14 3.91
N GLU A 222 33.69 9.90 3.17
CA GLU A 222 34.83 10.83 3.00
C GLU A 222 34.42 12.17 2.36
N THR A 223 33.58 12.12 1.31
CA THR A 223 33.15 13.33 0.56
C THR A 223 31.79 13.87 1.01
N ASN A 224 31.16 13.28 2.04
CA ASN A 224 29.82 13.62 2.52
C ASN A 224 28.73 13.61 1.42
N LYS A 225 28.91 12.79 0.38
CA LYS A 225 27.99 12.67 -0.76
C LYS A 225 27.09 11.46 -0.59
N ARG A 226 25.78 11.60 -0.81
CA ARG A 226 24.78 10.53 -0.63
C ARG A 226 23.86 10.49 -1.83
N ILE A 227 23.60 9.29 -2.35
CA ILE A 227 22.91 9.10 -3.62
C ILE A 227 21.74 8.14 -3.43
N ILE A 228 20.59 8.52 -3.95
CA ILE A 228 19.42 7.65 -4.15
C ILE A 228 19.28 7.42 -5.66
N ILE A 229 19.18 6.14 -6.07
CA ILE A 229 19.04 5.75 -7.47
C ILE A 229 17.56 5.51 -7.77
N LEU A 230 16.99 6.31 -8.66
CA LEU A 230 15.57 6.32 -9.01
C LEU A 230 15.35 5.98 -10.49
N GLU A 231 14.12 5.57 -10.79
CA GLU A 231 13.58 5.41 -12.14
C GLU A 231 13.72 6.69 -12.96
N TYR A 232 14.10 6.55 -14.23
CA TYR A 232 14.14 7.66 -15.17
C TYR A 232 12.93 7.64 -16.10
N THR A 233 12.39 8.83 -16.39
CA THR A 233 11.41 9.03 -17.47
C THR A 233 11.77 10.20 -18.36
N ARG A 234 11.55 10.01 -19.67
CA ARG A 234 11.71 11.03 -20.70
C ARG A 234 10.55 12.03 -20.70
N GLU A 235 9.33 11.56 -20.40
CA GLU A 235 8.11 12.37 -20.36
C GLU A 235 8.16 13.47 -19.29
N GLY A 236 8.94 13.25 -18.23
CA GLY A 236 9.13 14.22 -17.15
C GLY A 236 8.03 14.16 -16.08
N SER A 237 7.73 15.32 -15.51
CA SER A 237 6.70 15.49 -14.48
C SER A 237 5.31 15.75 -15.10
N LEU A 238 4.24 15.69 -14.29
CA LEU A 238 2.91 16.11 -14.71
C LEU A 238 2.89 17.61 -15.06
N LEU A 239 3.74 18.42 -14.42
CA LEU A 239 3.99 19.82 -14.80
C LEU A 239 4.59 19.95 -16.21
N ASP A 240 5.49 19.03 -16.61
CA ASP A 240 5.99 18.98 -17.99
C ASP A 240 4.92 18.46 -18.97
N PHE A 241 4.13 17.49 -18.55
CA PHE A 241 3.04 16.92 -19.35
C PHE A 241 1.95 17.95 -19.68
N PHE A 242 1.66 18.90 -18.77
CA PHE A 242 0.76 20.03 -19.04
C PHE A 242 1.21 20.96 -20.19
N LYS A 243 2.46 20.85 -20.65
CA LYS A 243 2.98 21.59 -21.82
C LYS A 243 2.51 20.97 -23.15
N LYS A 244 1.93 19.76 -23.12
CA LYS A 244 1.28 19.12 -24.28
C LYS A 244 -0.15 19.67 -24.48
N THR A 245 -0.61 19.76 -25.74
CA THR A 245 -1.71 18.89 -26.21
C THR A 245 -2.67 18.27 -25.17
N PRO A 246 -3.81 18.82 -24.72
CA PRO A 246 -4.83 17.98 -24.08
C PRO A 246 -5.56 17.10 -25.12
N PRO A 247 -6.20 15.98 -24.71
CA PRO A 247 -6.96 15.14 -25.63
C PRO A 247 -8.18 15.85 -26.22
N ASP A 248 -8.50 15.53 -27.47
CA ASP A 248 -9.65 16.03 -28.23
C ASP A 248 -10.85 15.07 -28.22
N ASN A 249 -10.71 13.91 -27.58
CA ASN A 249 -11.69 12.82 -27.59
C ASN A 249 -11.93 12.25 -26.18
N SER A 250 -13.15 11.73 -25.96
CA SER A 250 -13.58 11.24 -24.65
C SER A 250 -12.84 9.97 -24.18
N SER A 251 -12.36 9.13 -25.10
CA SER A 251 -11.68 7.88 -24.77
C SER A 251 -10.33 8.11 -24.11
N ASP A 252 -9.52 9.03 -24.64
CA ASP A 252 -8.25 9.42 -24.03
C ASP A 252 -8.44 10.18 -22.71
N LEU A 253 -9.52 10.97 -22.58
CA LEU A 253 -9.88 11.60 -21.29
C LEU A 253 -10.23 10.55 -20.24
N GLU A 254 -11.04 9.55 -20.58
CA GLU A 254 -11.37 8.43 -19.69
C GLU A 254 -10.10 7.65 -19.29
N LEU A 255 -9.21 7.39 -20.25
CA LEU A 255 -7.94 6.71 -20.04
C LEU A 255 -7.06 7.46 -19.04
N LEU A 256 -6.85 8.76 -19.25
CA LEU A 256 -6.01 9.58 -18.37
C LEU A 256 -6.59 9.70 -16.97
N TRP A 257 -7.91 9.92 -16.83
CA TRP A 257 -8.56 9.96 -15.52
C TRP A 257 -8.48 8.62 -14.78
N GLY A 258 -8.69 7.50 -15.49
CA GLY A 258 -8.54 6.16 -14.93
C GLY A 258 -7.13 5.87 -14.43
N ARG A 259 -6.10 6.35 -15.16
CA ARG A 259 -4.69 6.19 -14.77
C ARG A 259 -4.26 7.16 -13.67
N LEU A 260 -4.77 8.39 -13.62
CA LEU A 260 -4.55 9.32 -12.50
C LEU A 260 -5.09 8.76 -11.18
N LEU A 261 -6.27 8.13 -11.20
CA LEU A 261 -6.88 7.50 -10.02
C LEU A 261 -6.02 6.39 -9.37
N LEU A 262 -4.99 5.89 -10.05
CA LEU A 262 -4.00 4.95 -9.47
C LEU A 262 -3.05 5.61 -8.47
N LEU A 263 -2.91 6.95 -8.49
CA LEU A 263 -2.14 7.70 -7.47
C LEU A 263 -2.75 7.53 -6.06
N LEU A 264 -4.05 7.21 -5.97
CA LEU A 264 -4.70 6.87 -4.70
C LEU A 264 -4.20 5.55 -4.10
N ASP A 265 -3.71 4.60 -4.93
CA ASP A 265 -3.05 3.40 -4.42
C ASP A 265 -1.69 3.74 -3.79
N GLY A 266 -0.96 4.68 -4.39
CA GLY A 266 0.32 5.19 -3.88
C GLY A 266 0.15 5.91 -2.54
N LEU A 267 -0.89 6.75 -2.42
CA LEU A 267 -1.28 7.35 -1.14
C LEU A 267 -1.63 6.30 -0.09
N TYR A 268 -2.45 5.30 -0.46
CA TYR A 268 -2.86 4.27 0.49
C TYR A 268 -1.66 3.50 1.07
N LEU A 269 -0.66 3.16 0.22
CA LEU A 269 0.58 2.51 0.63
C LEU A 269 1.44 3.38 1.56
N LEU A 270 1.51 4.69 1.29
CA LEU A 270 2.25 5.64 2.13
C LEU A 270 1.55 5.89 3.49
N HIS A 271 0.22 5.96 3.49
CA HIS A 271 -0.60 6.24 4.68
C HIS A 271 -0.71 5.03 5.61
N ASN A 272 -0.56 3.81 5.08
CA ASN A 272 -0.69 2.53 5.81
C ASN A 272 0.56 1.62 5.65
N PRO A 273 1.77 2.06 6.03
CA PRO A 273 3.00 1.35 5.70
C PRO A 273 3.23 0.11 6.59
N ASP A 274 2.74 -1.02 6.10
CA ASP A 274 3.01 -2.41 6.52
C ASP A 274 2.29 -2.90 7.81
N LYS A 275 1.84 -4.16 7.80
CA LYS A 275 1.20 -4.87 8.92
C LYS A 275 2.16 -5.80 9.69
N SER A 276 3.38 -5.98 9.19
CA SER A 276 4.38 -6.88 9.77
C SER A 276 5.21 -6.25 10.91
N ASP A 277 5.20 -4.92 11.06
CA ASP A 277 5.75 -4.27 12.24
C ASP A 277 4.69 -4.26 13.36
N SER A 278 5.10 -4.64 14.57
CA SER A 278 4.32 -4.66 15.81
C SER A 278 3.76 -3.30 16.28
N ARG A 279 3.88 -2.26 15.44
CA ARG A 279 3.69 -0.86 15.74
C ARG A 279 2.94 -0.26 14.56
N SER A 280 1.70 0.19 14.78
CA SER A 280 0.92 0.86 13.74
C SER A 280 1.69 2.07 13.22
N LEU A 281 2.15 2.01 11.97
CA LEU A 281 2.81 3.14 11.31
C LEU A 281 1.77 3.91 10.49
N SER A 282 1.99 5.21 10.37
CA SER A 282 1.30 6.05 9.40
C SER A 282 2.25 7.07 8.79
N GLY A 283 1.99 7.46 7.55
CA GLY A 283 2.84 8.37 6.80
C GLY A 283 2.06 9.40 6.01
N ILE A 284 2.74 10.47 5.63
CA ILE A 284 2.22 11.61 4.85
C ILE A 284 3.29 12.05 3.85
N HIS A 285 2.89 12.44 2.65
CA HIS A 285 3.80 12.92 1.60
C HIS A 285 4.14 14.40 1.80
N HIS A 286 3.14 15.18 2.21
CA HIS A 286 3.16 16.62 2.49
C HIS A 286 3.50 17.56 1.31
N ASP A 287 4.15 17.06 0.25
CA ASP A 287 4.54 17.85 -0.92
C ASP A 287 3.98 17.31 -2.25
N ILE A 288 2.69 17.03 -2.31
CA ILE A 288 2.03 16.61 -3.56
C ILE A 288 1.72 17.83 -4.41
N GLN A 289 2.31 17.84 -5.60
CA GLN A 289 2.17 18.89 -6.62
C GLN A 289 2.52 18.30 -8.00
N PRO A 290 2.17 18.96 -9.13
CA PRO A 290 2.40 18.40 -10.46
C PRO A 290 3.88 18.16 -10.81
N ALA A 291 4.83 18.85 -10.15
CA ALA A 291 6.26 18.60 -10.30
C ALA A 291 6.71 17.24 -9.72
N ASN A 292 6.02 16.77 -8.66
CA ASN A 292 6.34 15.57 -7.89
C ASN A 292 5.50 14.35 -8.30
N ILE A 293 4.80 14.44 -9.43
CA ILE A 293 4.13 13.30 -10.09
C ILE A 293 4.87 13.06 -11.40
N LEU A 294 5.55 11.92 -11.52
CA LEU A 294 6.27 11.54 -12.73
C LEU A 294 5.35 10.81 -13.70
N VAL A 295 5.53 11.11 -14.99
CA VAL A 295 4.78 10.50 -16.10
C VAL A 295 5.66 9.48 -16.78
N PHE A 296 5.15 8.30 -17.09
CA PHE A 296 5.90 7.24 -17.79
C PHE A 296 5.19 6.84 -19.06
N ARG A 297 5.93 6.62 -20.15
CA ARG A 297 5.33 6.15 -21.42
C ARG A 297 4.98 4.67 -21.30
N GLU A 298 3.74 4.33 -21.66
CA GLU A 298 3.27 2.95 -21.73
C GLU A 298 3.23 2.44 -23.19
N GLU A 299 3.13 1.13 -23.37
CA GLU A 299 2.85 0.52 -24.68
C GLU A 299 1.41 0.85 -25.11
N GLY A 300 1.27 1.35 -26.35
CA GLY A 300 -0.02 1.74 -26.91
C GLY A 300 0.09 2.75 -28.04
N ASN A 301 -1.05 3.01 -28.70
CA ASN A 301 -1.16 3.79 -29.93
C ASN A 301 -1.52 5.27 -29.69
N SER A 302 -2.00 5.63 -28.51
CA SER A 302 -2.38 7.02 -28.16
C SER A 302 -1.17 7.81 -27.69
N ALA A 303 -1.13 9.12 -27.94
CA ALA A 303 -0.15 10.02 -27.31
C ALA A 303 -0.32 10.07 -25.77
N TYR A 304 -1.48 9.66 -25.27
CA TYR A 304 -1.88 9.64 -23.86
C TYR A 304 -1.77 8.27 -23.20
N ASP A 305 -1.19 7.28 -23.89
CA ASP A 305 -0.69 6.04 -23.28
C ASP A 305 0.50 6.34 -22.36
N VAL A 306 0.21 6.87 -21.17
CA VAL A 306 1.16 7.14 -20.09
C VAL A 306 0.63 6.68 -18.74
N SER A 307 1.49 6.37 -17.78
CA SER A 307 1.13 6.14 -16.37
C SER A 307 1.68 7.23 -15.45
N PHE A 308 1.14 7.34 -14.25
CA PHE A 308 1.47 8.40 -13.29
C PHE A 308 1.97 7.80 -11.97
N LYS A 309 3.10 8.29 -11.45
CA LYS A 309 3.69 7.82 -10.19
C LYS A 309 4.05 8.98 -9.26
N LEU A 310 3.83 8.79 -7.96
CA LEU A 310 4.33 9.71 -6.92
C LEU A 310 5.86 9.65 -6.85
N ALA A 311 6.48 10.81 -6.62
CA ALA A 311 7.92 11.01 -6.53
C ALA A 311 8.26 12.09 -5.50
N ASP A 312 9.55 12.21 -5.17
CA ASP A 312 10.10 13.12 -4.16
C ASP A 312 9.50 12.97 -2.76
N PHE A 313 10.02 11.99 -2.03
CA PHE A 313 9.67 11.77 -0.62
C PHE A 313 10.61 12.55 0.33
N GLY A 314 11.21 13.65 -0.14
CA GLY A 314 12.14 14.48 0.65
C GLY A 314 11.51 15.10 1.90
N LEU A 315 10.22 15.46 1.82
CA LEU A 315 9.40 16.01 2.91
C LEU A 315 8.45 15.00 3.54
N ALA A 316 8.43 13.74 3.06
CA ALA A 316 7.51 12.73 3.54
C ALA A 316 7.92 12.20 4.92
N GLU A 317 6.96 12.14 5.84
CA GLU A 317 7.16 11.67 7.20
C GLU A 317 6.46 10.33 7.44
N ILE A 318 7.09 9.44 8.22
CA ILE A 318 6.51 8.15 8.63
C ILE A 318 6.79 7.96 10.12
N VAL A 319 5.72 7.98 10.91
CA VAL A 319 5.75 7.85 12.37
C VAL A 319 4.97 6.64 12.85
N LYS A 320 5.17 6.28 14.12
CA LYS A 320 4.30 5.34 14.83
C LYS A 320 3.12 6.12 15.38
N ILE A 321 1.94 5.53 15.30
CA ILE A 321 0.71 6.07 15.87
C ILE A 321 0.16 5.08 16.91
N ASP A 322 -0.27 5.60 18.06
CA ASP A 322 -0.78 4.79 19.17
C ASP A 322 -2.25 4.40 18.94
N GLY A 323 -2.48 3.49 17.98
CA GLY A 323 -3.68 2.66 17.85
C GLY A 323 -5.03 3.33 17.56
N GLY A 324 -5.16 4.65 17.66
CA GLY A 324 -6.42 5.39 17.45
C GLY A 324 -6.65 5.84 16.00
N GLU A 325 -7.92 5.84 15.57
CA GLU A 325 -8.33 6.56 14.36
C GLU A 325 -8.07 8.07 14.53
N GLY A 326 -7.63 8.73 13.46
CA GLY A 326 -7.32 10.17 13.48
C GLY A 326 -5.89 10.53 13.92
N GLY A 327 -4.98 9.54 14.03
CA GLY A 327 -3.56 9.77 14.28
C GLY A 327 -2.95 10.82 13.33
N THR A 328 -2.16 11.73 13.88
CA THR A 328 -1.51 12.83 13.16
C THR A 328 0.00 12.62 13.10
N VAL A 329 0.62 13.16 12.05
CA VAL A 329 2.05 13.06 11.76
C VAL A 329 2.69 14.44 11.93
N PRO A 330 3.75 14.60 12.74
CA PRO A 330 4.52 15.84 12.80
C PRO A 330 5.24 16.05 11.46
N VAL A 331 5.08 17.24 10.86
CA VAL A 331 5.71 17.61 9.58
C VAL A 331 6.57 18.86 9.69
N ASP A 332 7.41 19.10 8.70
CA ASP A 332 8.15 20.36 8.54
C ASP A 332 7.36 21.38 7.72
N ASN A 333 7.51 22.67 8.00
CA ASN A 333 6.80 23.77 7.33
C ASN A 333 7.29 24.09 5.90
N GLU A 334 7.94 23.13 5.25
CA GLU A 334 8.66 23.29 3.98
C GLU A 334 7.87 22.78 2.75
N GLY A 335 6.66 22.25 2.95
CA GLY A 335 5.78 21.77 1.85
C GLY A 335 5.27 22.89 0.94
N ASN A 336 4.89 22.54 -0.31
CA ASN A 336 4.35 23.54 -1.25
C ASN A 336 3.05 24.17 -0.74
N ARG A 337 2.96 25.50 -0.83
CA ARG A 337 1.80 26.28 -0.38
C ARG A 337 0.61 26.28 -1.35
N MET A 338 0.84 25.98 -2.64
CA MET A 338 -0.18 26.16 -3.67
C MET A 338 -1.20 25.03 -3.69
N TYR A 339 -0.76 23.78 -3.55
CA TYR A 339 -1.63 22.60 -3.58
C TYR A 339 -1.98 22.10 -2.17
N SER A 340 -1.30 22.56 -1.11
CA SER A 340 -1.54 22.17 0.28
C SER A 340 -2.99 22.30 0.75
N ALA A 341 -3.33 21.51 1.76
CA ALA A 341 -4.60 21.62 2.48
C ALA A 341 -4.65 22.88 3.37
N PRO A 342 -5.85 23.41 3.69
CA PRO A 342 -6.00 24.58 4.56
C PRO A 342 -5.30 24.39 5.91
N GLU A 343 -5.42 23.21 6.52
CA GLU A 343 -4.79 22.89 7.81
C GLU A 343 -3.26 22.74 7.74
N SER A 344 -2.70 22.61 6.53
CA SER A 344 -1.25 22.59 6.28
C SER A 344 -0.69 23.99 6.00
N TYR A 345 -1.54 24.98 5.74
CA TYR A 345 -1.12 26.32 5.37
C TYR A 345 -0.68 27.13 6.60
N SER A 346 0.62 27.43 6.68
CA SER A 346 1.22 28.21 7.77
C SER A 346 0.87 29.70 7.69
N ASN A 347 -0.38 30.06 8.01
CA ASN A 347 -0.87 31.44 7.91
C ASN A 347 -0.31 32.38 8.99
N TYR A 348 0.08 31.85 10.15
CA TYR A 348 0.56 32.63 11.30
C TYR A 348 2.04 32.33 11.57
N ARG A 349 2.81 33.36 11.97
CA ARG A 349 4.26 33.25 12.24
C ARG A 349 4.62 32.08 13.16
N ILE A 350 3.88 31.87 14.25
CA ILE A 350 4.16 30.77 15.19
C ILE A 350 4.04 29.38 14.54
N MET A 351 3.18 29.21 13.51
CA MET A 351 3.07 27.96 12.76
C MET A 351 4.38 27.65 12.03
N SER A 352 5.07 28.67 11.49
CA SER A 352 6.38 28.49 10.84
C SER A 352 7.52 28.16 11.83
N GLU A 353 7.35 28.46 13.12
CA GLU A 353 8.35 28.26 14.17
C GLU A 353 8.22 26.89 14.90
N VAL A 354 7.16 26.11 14.64
CA VAL A 354 6.89 24.78 15.26
C VAL A 354 6.56 23.72 14.21
N ARG A 355 6.69 22.42 14.53
CA ARG A 355 6.25 21.32 13.64
C ARG A 355 4.75 21.04 13.82
N PRO A 356 3.86 21.40 12.87
CA PRO A 356 2.44 21.08 12.97
C PRO A 356 2.21 19.57 12.82
N HIS A 357 1.09 19.10 13.35
CA HIS A 357 0.69 17.70 13.30
C HIS A 357 -0.49 17.54 12.35
N LEU A 358 -0.27 16.87 11.21
CA LEU A 358 -1.26 16.74 10.14
C LEU A 358 -1.84 15.34 10.07
N ASN A 359 -3.12 15.23 9.70
CA ASN A 359 -3.69 13.94 9.33
C ASN A 359 -3.27 13.60 7.88
N PRO A 360 -2.89 12.35 7.56
CA PRO A 360 -2.56 11.93 6.19
C PRO A 360 -3.59 12.30 5.10
N VAL A 361 -4.88 12.49 5.43
CA VAL A 361 -5.89 12.97 4.45
C VAL A 361 -5.66 14.40 3.94
N ALA A 362 -4.66 15.13 4.45
CA ALA A 362 -4.16 16.36 3.83
C ALA A 362 -3.54 16.09 2.43
N ASP A 363 -2.92 14.93 2.23
CA ASP A 363 -2.44 14.51 0.91
C ASP A 363 -3.59 14.32 -0.10
N LEU A 364 -4.78 13.91 0.37
CA LEU A 364 -5.94 13.75 -0.52
C LEU A 364 -6.47 15.09 -1.01
N TRP A 365 -6.44 16.14 -0.17
CA TRP A 365 -6.72 17.50 -0.63
C TRP A 365 -5.72 17.92 -1.70
N SER A 366 -4.42 17.70 -1.45
CA SER A 366 -3.35 18.11 -2.36
C SER A 366 -3.46 17.41 -3.72
N LEU A 367 -3.81 16.12 -3.73
CA LEU A 367 -4.13 15.38 -4.94
C LEU A 367 -5.42 15.90 -5.61
N GLY A 368 -6.42 16.34 -4.84
CA GLY A 368 -7.64 16.99 -5.35
C GLY A 368 -7.37 18.34 -6.03
N ALA A 369 -6.45 19.13 -5.48
CA ALA A 369 -5.96 20.36 -6.08
C ALA A 369 -5.21 20.09 -7.40
N VAL A 370 -4.37 19.04 -7.45
CA VAL A 370 -3.73 18.57 -8.70
C VAL A 370 -4.79 18.13 -9.72
N TYR A 371 -5.80 17.36 -9.33
CA TYR A 371 -6.88 16.94 -10.22
C TYR A 371 -7.73 18.13 -10.71
N SER A 372 -7.92 19.16 -9.88
CA SER A 372 -8.59 20.41 -10.27
C SER A 372 -7.81 21.18 -11.34
N ASP A 373 -6.48 21.24 -11.22
CA ASP A 373 -5.61 21.82 -12.26
C ASP A 373 -5.53 20.95 -13.52
N PHE A 374 -5.58 19.62 -13.37
CA PHE A 374 -5.64 18.68 -14.50
C PHE A 374 -6.95 18.85 -15.28
N LEU A 375 -8.11 18.98 -14.60
CA LEU A 375 -9.41 19.24 -15.22
C LEU A 375 -9.40 20.54 -16.06
N ALA A 376 -8.72 21.58 -15.58
CA ALA A 376 -8.59 22.83 -16.34
C ALA A 376 -7.73 22.65 -17.60
N TRP A 377 -6.65 21.85 -17.52
CA TRP A 377 -5.82 21.50 -18.67
C TRP A 377 -6.52 20.58 -19.66
N SER A 378 -7.19 19.53 -19.19
CA SER A 378 -7.77 18.50 -20.05
C SER A 378 -8.89 19.02 -20.95
N ILE A 379 -9.45 20.19 -20.64
CA ILE A 379 -10.50 20.85 -21.44
C ILE A 379 -9.95 22.03 -22.27
N GLY A 380 -9.00 22.83 -21.75
CA GLY A 380 -8.55 24.05 -22.43
C GLY A 380 -7.05 24.35 -22.38
N GLY A 381 -6.24 23.33 -22.05
CA GLY A 381 -4.79 23.37 -22.00
C GLY A 381 -4.21 24.37 -21.00
N GLY A 382 -2.92 24.68 -21.15
CA GLY A 382 -2.21 25.63 -20.29
C GLY A 382 -2.83 27.04 -20.23
N LYS A 383 -3.55 27.47 -21.29
CA LYS A 383 -4.31 28.73 -21.29
C LYS A 383 -5.39 28.74 -20.20
N TYR A 384 -6.06 27.61 -20.00
CA TYR A 384 -7.13 27.49 -19.00
C TYR A 384 -6.56 27.33 -17.60
N GLN A 385 -5.46 26.59 -17.43
CA GLN A 385 -4.72 26.56 -16.17
C GLN A 385 -4.25 27.95 -15.72
N GLU A 386 -3.61 28.74 -16.59
CA GLU A 386 -3.15 30.08 -16.20
C GLU A 386 -4.33 31.04 -15.94
N ARG A 387 -5.44 30.91 -16.67
CA ARG A 387 -6.69 31.63 -16.37
C ARG A 387 -7.26 31.23 -15.00
N TYR A 388 -7.14 29.95 -14.64
CA TYR A 388 -7.61 29.41 -13.36
C TYR A 388 -6.73 29.90 -12.20
N ARG A 389 -5.40 29.75 -12.33
CA ARG A 389 -4.39 30.25 -11.41
C ARG A 389 -4.56 31.74 -11.12
N LYS A 390 -4.75 32.58 -12.16
CA LYS A 390 -5.06 34.01 -12.00
C LYS A 390 -6.34 34.23 -11.20
N LYS A 391 -7.45 33.55 -11.55
CA LYS A 391 -8.71 33.66 -10.79
C LYS A 391 -8.57 33.28 -9.30
N ARG A 392 -7.78 32.24 -8.98
CA ARG A 392 -7.48 31.86 -7.58
C ARG A 392 -6.66 32.96 -6.88
N LYS A 393 -5.58 33.42 -7.52
CA LYS A 393 -4.73 34.52 -7.04
C LYS A 393 -5.52 35.81 -6.78
N ASP A 394 -6.38 36.22 -7.71
CA ASP A 394 -7.23 37.42 -7.61
C ASP A 394 -8.32 37.30 -6.53
N ALA A 395 -8.72 36.07 -6.19
CA ALA A 395 -9.63 35.81 -5.07
C ALA A 395 -8.89 35.92 -3.73
N ILE A 396 -7.70 35.31 -3.62
CA ILE A 396 -6.86 35.36 -2.40
C ILE A 396 -6.38 36.78 -2.12
N ALA A 397 -6.05 37.58 -3.15
CA ALA A 397 -5.66 38.98 -3.01
C ALA A 397 -6.70 39.89 -2.31
N LYS A 398 -7.94 39.41 -2.15
CA LYS A 398 -9.03 40.12 -1.46
C LYS A 398 -9.19 39.70 0.01
N LEU A 399 -8.41 38.71 0.47
CA LEU A 399 -8.49 38.14 1.81
C LEU A 399 -7.43 38.77 2.72
N SER A 400 -7.82 39.74 3.53
CA SER A 400 -6.90 40.48 4.42
C SER A 400 -6.29 39.63 5.54
N HIS A 401 -6.83 38.43 5.80
CA HIS A 401 -6.34 37.51 6.83
C HIS A 401 -5.32 36.49 6.32
N ILE A 402 -5.03 36.44 5.01
CA ILE A 402 -4.00 35.58 4.43
C ILE A 402 -2.68 36.36 4.34
N THR A 403 -1.63 35.87 4.97
CA THR A 403 -0.35 36.60 5.09
C THR A 403 0.36 36.84 3.76
N GLU A 404 0.14 35.99 2.76
CA GLU A 404 0.71 36.10 1.40
C GLU A 404 -0.35 36.49 0.35
N ALA A 405 -1.36 37.27 0.76
CA ALA A 405 -2.48 37.65 -0.10
C ALA A 405 -2.00 38.33 -1.40
N GLY A 406 -2.27 37.68 -2.54
CA GLY A 406 -1.86 38.18 -3.85
C GLY A 406 -0.46 37.75 -4.33
N PHE A 407 0.22 36.85 -3.62
CA PHE A 407 1.40 36.13 -4.13
C PHE A 407 1.04 34.69 -4.51
N ASP A 408 0.47 33.95 -3.56
CA ASP A 408 0.04 32.56 -3.74
C ASP A 408 -1.25 32.43 -4.59
N ALA A 409 -1.44 31.23 -5.17
CA ALA A 409 -2.61 30.87 -5.97
C ALA A 409 -3.28 29.57 -5.45
N CYS A 410 -3.34 29.44 -4.12
CA CYS A 410 -3.95 28.33 -3.39
C CYS A 410 -5.40 28.04 -3.81
N PHE A 411 -5.91 26.89 -3.42
CA PHE A 411 -7.29 26.50 -3.67
C PHE A 411 -8.25 26.79 -2.48
N HIS A 412 -7.74 27.38 -1.40
CA HIS A 412 -8.47 27.69 -0.18
C HIS A 412 -8.32 29.15 0.28
N ASP A 413 -9.23 29.60 1.14
CA ASP A 413 -9.19 30.89 1.82
C ASP A 413 -8.42 30.85 3.16
N GLY A 414 -7.78 29.72 3.47
CA GLY A 414 -7.08 29.46 4.74
C GLY A 414 -7.89 28.60 5.73
N ASP A 415 -9.16 28.37 5.45
CA ASP A 415 -10.07 27.51 6.23
C ASP A 415 -10.75 26.48 5.31
N LYS A 416 -11.33 26.93 4.20
CA LYS A 416 -12.11 26.13 3.25
C LYS A 416 -11.80 26.47 1.80
N ARG A 417 -12.37 25.68 0.88
CA ARG A 417 -12.19 25.84 -0.58
C ARG A 417 -12.70 27.21 -1.07
N LEU A 418 -11.93 27.87 -1.92
CA LEU A 418 -12.34 29.14 -2.55
C LEU A 418 -13.56 28.93 -3.46
N PRO A 419 -14.57 29.81 -3.43
CA PRO A 419 -15.68 29.79 -4.39
C PRO A 419 -15.21 29.83 -5.86
N ALA A 420 -14.11 30.53 -6.12
CA ALA A 420 -13.48 30.62 -7.45
C ALA A 420 -13.07 29.27 -8.05
N VAL A 421 -12.86 28.23 -7.24
CA VAL A 421 -12.60 26.84 -7.69
C VAL A 421 -13.86 26.26 -8.32
N GLU A 422 -14.98 26.33 -7.62
CA GLU A 422 -16.26 25.79 -8.07
C GLU A 422 -16.83 26.57 -9.26
N ASP A 423 -16.71 27.90 -9.25
CA ASP A 423 -17.09 28.76 -10.37
C ASP A 423 -16.22 28.49 -11.61
N PHE A 424 -14.94 28.16 -11.44
CA PHE A 424 -14.09 27.75 -12.55
C PHE A 424 -14.51 26.40 -13.10
N HIS A 425 -14.72 25.39 -12.25
CA HIS A 425 -15.21 24.07 -12.64
C HIS A 425 -16.53 24.16 -13.44
N LYS A 426 -17.53 24.87 -12.91
CA LYS A 426 -18.82 25.11 -13.60
C LYS A 426 -18.66 25.87 -14.93
N GLY A 427 -17.65 26.74 -15.02
CA GLY A 427 -17.32 27.47 -16.24
C GLY A 427 -16.66 26.61 -17.31
N VAL A 428 -15.61 25.87 -16.95
CA VAL A 428 -14.79 25.09 -17.89
C VAL A 428 -15.54 23.89 -18.46
N LEU A 429 -16.43 23.24 -17.68
CA LEU A 429 -17.23 22.11 -18.17
C LEU A 429 -18.18 22.46 -19.33
N LYS A 430 -18.39 23.74 -19.63
CA LYS A 430 -19.15 24.19 -20.82
C LYS A 430 -18.35 24.05 -22.11
N ASP A 431 -17.02 24.03 -22.01
CA ASP A 431 -16.08 23.97 -23.12
C ASP A 431 -15.55 22.53 -23.34
N LYS A 432 -16.08 21.54 -22.62
CA LYS A 432 -15.68 20.13 -22.72
C LYS A 432 -15.99 19.55 -24.11
N VAL A 433 -15.27 18.51 -24.51
CA VAL A 433 -15.55 17.79 -25.76
C VAL A 433 -16.86 16.99 -25.70
N ASP A 434 -17.43 16.70 -26.87
CA ASP A 434 -18.60 15.83 -27.00
C ASP A 434 -18.28 14.41 -26.52
N GLY A 435 -19.27 13.74 -25.93
CA GLY A 435 -19.08 12.43 -25.32
C GLY A 435 -18.31 12.40 -23.99
N ASP A 436 -17.65 13.49 -23.57
CA ASP A 436 -16.99 13.56 -22.26
C ASP A 436 -18.02 13.58 -21.11
N PHE A 437 -18.24 12.42 -20.51
CA PHE A 437 -19.01 12.24 -19.27
C PHE A 437 -18.09 12.16 -18.03
N VAL A 438 -16.77 11.97 -18.22
CA VAL A 438 -15.83 11.71 -17.12
C VAL A 438 -15.39 12.99 -16.42
N SER A 439 -15.11 14.07 -17.16
CA SER A 439 -14.71 15.35 -16.57
C SER A 439 -15.79 15.99 -15.67
N PRO A 440 -17.10 15.95 -16.00
CA PRO A 440 -18.15 16.34 -15.06
C PRO A 440 -18.15 15.52 -13.77
N CYS A 441 -18.01 14.20 -13.86
CA CYS A 441 -17.96 13.31 -12.69
C CYS A 441 -16.73 13.56 -11.82
N MET A 442 -15.57 13.76 -12.45
CA MET A 442 -14.33 14.04 -11.73
C MET A 442 -14.37 15.43 -11.09
N SER A 443 -14.95 16.43 -11.77
CA SER A 443 -15.25 17.73 -11.16
C SER A 443 -16.10 17.60 -9.90
N GLN A 444 -17.21 16.84 -9.94
CA GLN A 444 -18.05 16.60 -8.78
C GLN A 444 -17.27 15.88 -7.67
N PHE A 445 -16.54 14.82 -8.02
CA PHE A 445 -15.76 14.01 -7.09
C PHE A 445 -14.70 14.84 -6.33
N ILE A 446 -13.97 15.70 -7.04
CA ILE A 446 -12.99 16.63 -6.46
C ILE A 446 -13.65 17.56 -5.43
N LEU A 447 -14.79 18.14 -5.78
CA LEU A 447 -15.48 19.14 -4.95
C LEU A 447 -16.25 18.53 -3.76
N GLU A 448 -16.73 17.29 -3.86
CA GLU A 448 -17.52 16.63 -2.81
C GLU A 448 -16.70 15.75 -1.86
N PHE A 449 -15.56 15.18 -2.30
CA PHE A 449 -14.85 14.14 -1.52
C PHE A 449 -13.36 14.41 -1.27
N MET A 450 -12.71 15.26 -2.08
CA MET A 450 -11.27 15.55 -1.94
C MET A 450 -11.04 16.92 -1.29
N MET A 451 -11.63 17.98 -1.87
CA MET A 451 -11.41 19.37 -1.48
C MET A 451 -12.45 19.87 -0.47
N VAL A 452 -12.69 19.08 0.57
CA VAL A 452 -13.65 19.32 1.67
C VAL A 452 -12.93 19.45 3.02
N GLU A 453 -13.67 19.68 4.11
CA GLU A 453 -13.10 19.73 5.46
C GLU A 453 -12.44 18.39 5.87
N PRO A 454 -11.35 18.39 6.68
CA PRO A 454 -10.59 17.18 6.99
C PRO A 454 -11.41 16.01 7.56
N ARG A 455 -12.47 16.31 8.31
CA ARG A 455 -13.36 15.32 8.93
C ARG A 455 -14.31 14.63 7.94
N VAL A 456 -14.49 15.22 6.75
CA VAL A 456 -15.38 14.72 5.69
C VAL A 456 -14.58 14.05 4.57
N ARG A 457 -13.28 14.35 4.45
CA ARG A 457 -12.39 13.71 3.46
C ARG A 457 -12.33 12.21 3.68
N LEU A 458 -12.50 11.47 2.59
CA LEU A 458 -12.39 10.02 2.57
C LEU A 458 -10.94 9.56 2.75
N MET A 459 -10.72 8.32 3.16
CA MET A 459 -9.41 7.66 3.01
C MET A 459 -9.16 7.33 1.53
N ALA A 460 -7.89 7.25 1.11
CA ALA A 460 -7.52 7.12 -0.31
C ALA A 460 -8.27 6.00 -1.08
N MET A 461 -8.42 4.81 -0.49
CA MET A 461 -9.16 3.70 -1.13
C MET A 461 -10.68 3.89 -1.15
N GLN A 462 -11.25 4.56 -0.14
CA GLN A 462 -12.67 4.95 -0.14
C GLN A 462 -12.93 5.99 -1.25
N ALA A 463 -12.02 6.96 -1.39
CA ALA A 463 -12.05 7.96 -2.45
C ALA A 463 -11.95 7.29 -3.85
N LYS A 464 -11.04 6.32 -4.02
CA LYS A 464 -10.89 5.56 -5.28
C LYS A 464 -12.17 4.80 -5.64
N GLY A 465 -12.75 4.08 -4.67
CA GLY A 465 -14.03 3.37 -4.86
C GLY A 465 -15.18 4.32 -5.22
N ARG A 466 -15.25 5.49 -4.57
CA ARG A 466 -16.26 6.52 -4.87
C ARG A 466 -16.12 7.07 -6.30
N ALA A 467 -14.91 7.41 -6.72
CA ALA A 467 -14.64 7.90 -8.08
C ALA A 467 -15.03 6.86 -9.15
N ILE A 468 -14.62 5.60 -8.99
CA ILE A 468 -14.96 4.51 -9.91
C ILE A 468 -16.48 4.33 -10.02
N ASN A 469 -17.20 4.37 -8.90
CA ASN A 469 -18.66 4.25 -8.91
C ASN A 469 -19.33 5.44 -9.62
N MET A 470 -18.84 6.67 -9.42
CA MET A 470 -19.36 7.86 -10.12
C MET A 470 -19.13 7.81 -11.63
N ILE A 471 -17.94 7.38 -12.07
CA ILE A 471 -17.61 7.19 -13.49
C ILE A 471 -18.51 6.10 -14.11
N ASN A 472 -18.66 4.96 -13.44
CA ASN A 472 -19.49 3.86 -13.94
C ASN A 472 -20.97 4.24 -14.03
N ALA A 473 -21.51 4.96 -13.04
CA ALA A 473 -22.89 5.43 -13.09
C ALA A 473 -23.15 6.38 -14.27
N ALA A 474 -22.21 7.29 -14.56
CA ALA A 474 -22.34 8.21 -15.69
C ALA A 474 -22.24 7.52 -17.05
N LYS A 475 -21.40 6.48 -17.19
CA LYS A 475 -21.33 5.64 -18.41
C LYS A 475 -22.66 4.97 -18.75
N SER A 476 -23.45 4.59 -17.75
CA SER A 476 -24.74 3.91 -17.94
C SER A 476 -25.89 4.83 -18.36
N GLY A 477 -25.71 6.16 -18.28
CA GLY A 477 -26.68 7.17 -18.70
C GLY A 477 -27.92 7.32 -17.79
N PRO A 478 -28.72 8.38 -17.97
CA PRO A 478 -29.92 8.63 -17.17
C PRO A 478 -31.07 7.72 -17.58
N THR A 479 -31.63 6.98 -16.61
CA THR A 479 -32.84 6.17 -16.82
C THR A 479 -34.06 7.09 -16.99
N LEU A 480 -34.80 6.93 -18.10
CA LEU A 480 -36.01 7.71 -18.40
C LEU A 480 -37.08 7.59 -17.30
N GLN A 481 -37.47 8.70 -16.68
CA GLN A 481 -38.66 8.80 -15.84
C GLN A 481 -39.74 9.67 -16.51
N ARG A 482 -41.00 9.24 -16.44
CA ARG A 482 -42.17 9.96 -16.97
C ARG A 482 -42.66 11.05 -16.00
N PRO A 483 -43.31 12.12 -16.49
CA PRO A 483 -43.65 13.28 -15.68
C PRO A 483 -44.99 13.17 -14.93
N THR A 484 -45.04 13.73 -13.73
CA THR A 484 -46.30 14.13 -13.06
C THR A 484 -46.10 15.46 -12.31
N THR A 485 -47.06 16.36 -12.44
CA THR A 485 -47.10 17.71 -11.84
C THR A 485 -47.74 17.66 -10.42
N PRO A 486 -47.85 18.76 -9.65
CA PRO A 486 -46.95 19.02 -8.52
C PRO A 486 -47.64 18.97 -7.14
N GLU A 487 -46.89 18.62 -6.08
CA GLU A 487 -47.33 18.83 -4.69
C GLU A 487 -46.26 19.46 -3.79
N ILE A 488 -46.75 19.99 -2.67
CA ILE A 488 -46.21 21.05 -1.82
C ILE A 488 -45.09 20.58 -0.86
N ILE A 489 -44.13 21.48 -0.59
CA ILE A 489 -42.96 21.44 0.32
C ILE A 489 -43.43 21.35 1.80
N HIS A 490 -42.87 20.61 2.78
CA HIS A 490 -41.61 19.89 3.07
C HIS A 490 -41.89 18.78 4.15
N PRO A 491 -40.92 18.04 4.80
CA PRO A 491 -39.47 17.95 4.63
C PRO A 491 -38.95 16.51 4.32
N VAL A 492 -37.61 16.36 4.24
CA VAL A 492 -36.88 15.18 3.76
C VAL A 492 -37.19 13.88 4.52
N ARG A 493 -37.67 12.86 3.78
CA ARG A 493 -37.58 11.44 4.17
C ARG A 493 -36.67 10.71 3.18
N ASN A 494 -35.72 9.95 3.71
CA ASN A 494 -34.87 9.05 2.92
C ASN A 494 -35.73 8.08 2.10
N ARG A 495 -35.36 7.86 0.84
CA ARG A 495 -35.80 6.68 0.06
C ARG A 495 -34.60 5.75 -0.17
N PRO A 496 -34.81 4.43 -0.25
CA PRO A 496 -33.73 3.47 -0.09
C PRO A 496 -32.85 3.35 -1.33
N SER A 497 -31.59 2.98 -1.11
CA SER A 497 -30.70 2.49 -2.15
C SER A 497 -31.09 1.07 -2.55
N SER A 498 -31.44 0.85 -3.82
CA SER A 498 -31.58 -0.51 -4.36
C SER A 498 -30.28 -0.94 -5.06
N TYR A 499 -29.51 -1.80 -4.39
CA TYR A 499 -28.62 -2.84 -4.93
C TYR A 499 -27.73 -2.46 -6.14
N SER A 500 -26.40 -2.38 -6.03
CA SER A 500 -25.49 -3.43 -5.53
C SER A 500 -25.65 -4.77 -6.28
N HIS A 501 -24.68 -5.09 -7.13
CA HIS A 501 -24.39 -6.47 -7.54
C HIS A 501 -22.97 -6.82 -7.04
N GLU A 502 -22.81 -6.71 -5.72
CA GLU A 502 -21.71 -7.40 -5.05
C GLU A 502 -21.91 -8.91 -5.27
N ARG A 503 -20.92 -9.59 -5.84
CA ARG A 503 -21.03 -11.02 -6.17
C ARG A 503 -21.39 -11.79 -4.91
N LYS A 504 -22.54 -12.48 -4.93
CA LYS A 504 -22.94 -13.40 -3.85
C LYS A 504 -21.85 -14.47 -3.65
N VAL A 505 -21.49 -14.72 -2.39
CA VAL A 505 -20.53 -15.73 -1.97
C VAL A 505 -21.27 -16.63 -1.01
N SER A 506 -21.37 -17.91 -1.35
CA SER A 506 -22.13 -18.92 -0.63
C SER A 506 -21.30 -19.65 0.42
N VAL A 507 -21.97 -20.26 1.40
CA VAL A 507 -21.33 -21.18 2.36
C VAL A 507 -20.56 -22.27 1.64
N TRP A 508 -21.14 -22.86 0.59
CA TRP A 508 -20.51 -23.92 -0.19
C TRP A 508 -19.18 -23.50 -0.85
N GLU A 509 -19.10 -22.32 -1.47
CA GLU A 509 -17.85 -21.81 -2.07
C GLU A 509 -16.73 -21.67 -1.04
N VAL A 510 -17.03 -21.13 0.16
CA VAL A 510 -16.04 -21.00 1.23
C VAL A 510 -15.68 -22.37 1.81
N TYR A 511 -16.66 -23.25 2.01
CA TYR A 511 -16.47 -24.59 2.55
C TYR A 511 -15.61 -25.47 1.64
N GLU A 512 -15.87 -25.48 0.33
CA GLU A 512 -15.03 -26.18 -0.66
C GLU A 512 -13.59 -25.66 -0.67
N ALA A 513 -13.39 -24.34 -0.57
CA ALA A 513 -12.06 -23.75 -0.42
C ALA A 513 -11.35 -24.21 0.87
N LEU A 514 -12.08 -24.54 1.94
CA LEU A 514 -11.54 -25.10 3.18
C LEU A 514 -11.25 -26.60 3.13
N MET A 515 -11.91 -27.35 2.24
CA MET A 515 -11.73 -28.79 2.08
C MET A 515 -10.61 -29.15 1.09
N ASN A 516 -10.42 -28.36 0.03
CA ASN A 516 -9.45 -28.63 -1.05
C ASN A 516 -7.95 -28.46 -0.69
N LYS A 517 -7.61 -28.43 0.61
CA LYS A 517 -6.25 -28.22 1.16
C LYS A 517 -5.19 -29.27 0.75
N ARG A 518 -5.57 -30.38 0.09
CA ARG A 518 -4.66 -31.48 -0.27
C ARG A 518 -4.48 -31.70 -1.79
N SER A 519 -5.27 -31.05 -2.64
CA SER A 519 -5.30 -31.36 -4.09
C SER A 519 -4.42 -30.41 -4.92
N SER A 520 -4.26 -29.15 -4.51
CA SER A 520 -3.60 -28.10 -5.32
C SER A 520 -2.05 -28.07 -5.21
N TRP A 521 -1.41 -29.22 -5.00
CA TRP A 521 0.06 -29.31 -4.79
C TRP A 521 0.88 -29.57 -6.05
N LYS A 522 0.30 -29.46 -7.26
CA LYS A 522 1.02 -29.70 -8.54
C LYS A 522 0.87 -28.65 -9.64
N GLN A 523 0.03 -27.61 -9.51
CA GLN A 523 -0.23 -26.69 -10.64
C GLN A 523 -0.12 -25.18 -10.38
N PHE A 524 0.05 -24.72 -9.13
CA PHE A 524 0.31 -23.32 -8.81
C PHE A 524 1.63 -23.14 -8.07
N ARG A 525 2.73 -23.01 -8.83
CA ARG A 525 4.07 -22.65 -8.32
C ARG A 525 4.43 -21.19 -8.65
N ARG A 526 3.49 -20.29 -8.37
CA ARG A 526 3.60 -18.82 -8.34
C ARG A 526 2.55 -18.32 -7.34
N TYR A 527 2.87 -17.25 -6.60
CA TYR A 527 2.25 -16.82 -5.33
C TYR A 527 2.65 -17.63 -4.08
N ARG A 528 3.11 -16.92 -3.04
CA ARG A 528 3.40 -17.44 -1.68
C ARG A 528 2.29 -17.05 -0.70
N SER A 529 1.04 -17.39 -1.00
CA SER A 529 -0.05 -17.33 -0.02
C SER A 529 0.00 -18.58 0.87
N HIS A 530 -0.26 -18.44 2.18
CA HIS A 530 -0.33 -19.60 3.07
C HIS A 530 -1.64 -20.39 2.80
N PRO A 531 -1.66 -21.73 3.01
CA PRO A 531 -2.87 -22.55 2.82
C PRO A 531 -4.06 -22.19 3.73
N SER A 532 -3.90 -21.22 4.63
CA SER A 532 -4.91 -20.69 5.53
C SER A 532 -5.86 -19.68 4.90
N ASP A 533 -5.58 -19.15 3.70
CA ASP A 533 -6.14 -17.86 3.26
C ASP A 533 -7.08 -17.96 2.04
N VAL A 534 -7.21 -19.15 1.42
CA VAL A 534 -7.97 -19.34 0.17
C VAL A 534 -9.44 -18.94 0.32
N GLY A 535 -10.11 -19.33 1.42
CA GLY A 535 -11.49 -18.92 1.71
C GLY A 535 -11.66 -17.43 1.99
N MET A 536 -10.58 -16.71 2.35
CA MET A 536 -10.60 -15.27 2.61
C MET A 536 -10.35 -14.41 1.39
N SER A 537 -9.82 -14.99 0.32
CA SER A 537 -9.63 -14.32 -0.98
C SER A 537 -10.93 -14.20 -1.78
N LEU A 538 -12.02 -14.82 -1.33
CA LEU A 538 -13.36 -14.66 -1.90
C LEU A 538 -13.91 -13.24 -1.61
N PRO A 539 -14.74 -12.66 -2.50
CA PRO A 539 -15.31 -11.32 -2.35
C PRO A 539 -15.94 -11.07 -0.97
N GLY A 540 -15.74 -9.88 -0.42
CA GLY A 540 -16.26 -9.47 0.90
C GLY A 540 -15.66 -10.17 2.12
N MET A 541 -15.15 -11.41 2.01
CA MET A 541 -14.74 -12.23 3.17
C MET A 541 -13.66 -11.56 4.04
N GLN A 542 -12.58 -11.05 3.43
CA GLN A 542 -11.55 -10.35 4.19
C GLN A 542 -12.04 -9.01 4.77
N ASN A 543 -13.02 -8.35 4.14
CA ASN A 543 -13.67 -7.16 4.71
C ASN A 543 -14.50 -7.53 5.96
N ALA A 544 -15.34 -8.56 5.87
CA ALA A 544 -16.12 -9.05 7.01
C ALA A 544 -15.22 -9.43 8.20
N ARG A 545 -14.18 -10.25 7.98
CA ARG A 545 -13.18 -10.55 9.03
C ARG A 545 -12.50 -9.29 9.57
N ASN A 546 -12.19 -8.29 8.72
CA ASN A 546 -11.62 -7.03 9.20
C ASN A 546 -12.60 -6.26 10.08
N GLN A 547 -13.90 -6.25 9.76
CA GLN A 547 -14.93 -5.58 10.57
C GLN A 547 -15.06 -6.23 11.95
N ILE A 548 -15.09 -7.57 12.05
CA ILE A 548 -15.05 -8.27 13.35
C ILE A 548 -13.75 -7.95 14.12
N ASN A 549 -12.61 -7.90 13.43
CA ASN A 549 -11.31 -7.57 14.04
C ASN A 549 -11.17 -6.12 14.52
N ARG A 550 -11.89 -5.12 13.95
CA ARG A 550 -11.81 -3.71 14.36
C ARG A 550 -12.14 -3.51 15.84
N HIS A 551 -12.93 -4.41 16.42
CA HIS A 551 -13.37 -4.36 17.82
C HIS A 551 -12.42 -5.10 18.80
N GLY A 552 -11.35 -5.74 18.31
CA GLY A 552 -10.20 -6.20 19.10
C GLY A 552 -10.48 -7.16 20.26
N GLY A 553 -10.34 -8.47 20.04
CA GLY A 553 -10.46 -9.47 21.11
C GLY A 553 -11.92 -9.80 21.47
N ARG A 554 -12.76 -10.01 20.44
CA ARG A 554 -14.16 -10.41 20.61
C ARG A 554 -14.25 -11.91 20.83
N ASP A 555 -14.86 -12.31 21.95
CA ASP A 555 -15.20 -13.71 22.24
C ASP A 555 -16.30 -14.18 21.29
N GLN A 556 -16.17 -15.37 20.70
CA GLN A 556 -17.06 -15.88 19.66
C GLN A 556 -17.80 -17.13 20.13
N ILE A 557 -19.12 -17.00 20.27
CA ILE A 557 -20.01 -18.04 20.76
C ILE A 557 -20.87 -18.55 19.59
N LEU A 558 -20.98 -19.87 19.47
CA LEU A 558 -21.89 -20.52 18.53
C LEU A 558 -22.97 -21.27 19.33
N VAL A 559 -24.23 -20.98 19.05
CA VAL A 559 -25.40 -21.63 19.67
C VAL A 559 -26.09 -22.47 18.60
N ILE A 560 -26.15 -23.78 18.80
CA ILE A 560 -26.73 -24.72 17.86
C ILE A 560 -28.06 -25.24 18.40
N ASP A 561 -29.13 -24.97 17.67
CA ASP A 561 -30.41 -25.65 17.85
C ASP A 561 -30.27 -27.09 17.33
N ASP A 562 -30.31 -28.05 18.26
CA ASP A 562 -30.09 -29.47 18.00
C ASP A 562 -31.36 -30.32 18.18
N TYR A 563 -32.54 -29.68 18.16
CA TYR A 563 -33.82 -30.37 18.25
C TYR A 563 -34.30 -30.96 16.91
N ASP A 564 -35.38 -31.74 16.97
CA ASP A 564 -35.86 -32.57 15.86
C ASP A 564 -36.24 -31.80 14.58
N SER A 565 -36.66 -30.53 14.68
CA SER A 565 -36.99 -29.71 13.52
C SER A 565 -35.74 -29.38 12.66
N MET A 566 -34.59 -29.22 13.32
CA MET A 566 -33.29 -28.96 12.70
C MET A 566 -32.62 -30.22 12.09
N ARG A 567 -33.24 -31.40 12.23
CA ARG A 567 -32.67 -32.70 11.82
C ARG A 567 -32.29 -32.77 10.34
N GLU A 568 -33.12 -32.21 9.45
CA GLU A 568 -32.84 -32.19 8.00
C GLU A 568 -31.74 -31.17 7.64
N HIS A 569 -31.55 -30.15 8.48
CA HIS A 569 -30.59 -29.08 8.26
C HIS A 569 -29.20 -29.36 8.86
N ARG A 570 -29.07 -30.36 9.76
CA ARG A 570 -27.85 -30.72 10.50
C ARG A 570 -26.55 -30.71 9.68
N ARG A 571 -26.59 -31.17 8.42
CA ARG A 571 -25.42 -31.10 7.52
C ARG A 571 -25.05 -29.64 7.18
N ASN A 572 -26.02 -28.85 6.74
CA ASN A 572 -25.81 -27.45 6.36
C ASN A 572 -25.39 -26.61 7.58
N VAL A 573 -25.96 -26.89 8.76
CA VAL A 573 -25.55 -26.28 10.04
C VAL A 573 -24.06 -26.51 10.31
N ALA A 574 -23.57 -27.76 10.20
CA ALA A 574 -22.16 -28.07 10.43
C ALA A 574 -21.23 -27.38 9.40
N GLU A 575 -21.62 -27.35 8.12
CA GLU A 575 -20.84 -26.73 7.04
C GLU A 575 -20.80 -25.19 7.19
N THR A 576 -21.93 -24.56 7.54
CA THR A 576 -22.05 -23.13 7.83
C THR A 576 -21.27 -22.74 9.09
N ALA A 577 -21.41 -23.49 10.18
CA ALA A 577 -20.71 -23.25 11.44
C ALA A 577 -19.18 -23.31 11.25
N ARG A 578 -18.68 -24.24 10.43
CA ARG A 578 -17.26 -24.29 10.05
C ARG A 578 -16.81 -23.05 9.27
N VAL A 579 -17.61 -22.57 8.32
CA VAL A 579 -17.31 -21.38 7.51
C VAL A 579 -17.24 -20.11 8.37
N ILE A 580 -18.22 -19.92 9.26
CA ILE A 580 -18.27 -18.77 10.17
C ILE A 580 -17.11 -18.84 11.17
N SER A 581 -16.93 -19.99 11.85
CA SER A 581 -15.80 -20.24 12.76
C SER A 581 -14.45 -19.94 12.12
N TYR A 582 -14.22 -20.43 10.89
CA TYR A 582 -12.99 -20.14 10.15
C TYR A 582 -12.79 -18.65 9.88
N SER A 583 -13.88 -17.92 9.64
CA SER A 583 -13.85 -16.50 9.30
C SER A 583 -13.54 -15.64 10.53
N VAL A 584 -14.15 -15.95 11.68
CA VAL A 584 -14.05 -15.12 12.91
C VAL A 584 -12.88 -15.49 13.84
N LYS A 585 -12.31 -16.70 13.75
CA LYS A 585 -11.27 -17.24 14.68
C LYS A 585 -10.04 -16.37 14.98
N VAL A 586 -9.73 -15.35 14.17
CA VAL A 586 -8.56 -14.48 14.40
C VAL A 586 -8.83 -13.37 15.41
N SER A 587 -10.12 -13.14 15.68
CA SER A 587 -10.62 -12.12 16.62
C SER A 587 -10.68 -12.65 18.05
N ASP A 588 -10.82 -13.97 18.19
CA ASP A 588 -10.90 -14.71 19.45
C ASP A 588 -9.52 -15.34 19.75
N LYS A 589 -8.95 -15.03 20.91
CA LYS A 589 -7.63 -15.52 21.33
C LYS A 589 -7.71 -16.70 22.31
N ASP A 590 -8.89 -16.93 22.89
CA ASP A 590 -9.11 -17.87 23.99
C ASP A 590 -9.84 -19.14 23.51
N GLY A 591 -10.38 -19.12 22.29
CA GLY A 591 -11.03 -20.23 21.61
C GLY A 591 -12.55 -20.15 21.71
N MET A 592 -13.21 -20.48 20.59
CA MET A 592 -14.65 -20.33 20.41
C MET A 592 -15.44 -21.27 21.32
N ASP A 593 -16.56 -20.82 21.87
CA ASP A 593 -17.44 -21.65 22.69
C ASP A 593 -18.65 -22.15 21.90
N LEU A 594 -18.88 -23.46 21.92
CA LEU A 594 -19.97 -24.12 21.22
C LEU A 594 -21.03 -24.61 22.23
N TYR A 595 -22.23 -24.06 22.14
CA TYR A 595 -23.41 -24.43 22.91
C TYR A 595 -24.36 -25.26 22.04
N PHE A 596 -25.00 -26.26 22.65
CA PHE A 596 -26.16 -26.95 22.08
C PHE A 596 -27.38 -26.57 22.91
N ALA A 597 -28.52 -26.27 22.27
CA ALA A 597 -29.71 -25.82 22.97
C ALA A 597 -30.22 -26.84 23.99
N SER A 598 -30.06 -28.13 23.72
CA SER A 598 -30.39 -29.21 24.66
C SER A 598 -29.46 -29.35 25.88
N ASP A 599 -28.34 -28.63 25.91
CA ASP A 599 -27.26 -28.79 26.90
C ASP A 599 -26.54 -27.45 27.15
N SER A 600 -27.32 -26.37 27.25
CA SER A 600 -26.85 -24.97 27.31
C SER A 600 -25.94 -24.66 28.51
N CYS A 601 -26.06 -25.43 29.59
CA CYS A 601 -25.22 -25.30 30.78
C CYS A 601 -23.78 -25.84 30.59
N ASN A 602 -23.50 -26.63 29.55
CA ASN A 602 -22.22 -27.33 29.36
C ASN A 602 -21.54 -26.96 28.01
N PRO A 603 -21.05 -25.72 27.86
CA PRO A 603 -20.40 -25.27 26.62
C PRO A 603 -19.10 -26.04 26.30
N GLN A 604 -18.87 -26.26 25.02
CA GLN A 604 -17.71 -26.99 24.51
C GLN A 604 -16.69 -26.03 23.88
N LYS A 605 -15.54 -25.85 24.54
CA LYS A 605 -14.39 -25.10 23.97
C LYS A 605 -13.92 -25.72 22.65
N CYS A 606 -13.79 -24.90 21.62
CA CYS A 606 -13.41 -25.29 20.26
C CYS A 606 -12.17 -24.53 19.76
N GLN A 607 -11.08 -25.27 19.55
CA GLN A 607 -9.78 -24.70 19.16
C GLN A 607 -9.67 -24.33 17.67
N ASN A 608 -10.52 -24.90 16.82
CA ASN A 608 -10.52 -24.61 15.39
C ASN A 608 -11.86 -24.97 14.72
N SER A 609 -12.07 -24.45 13.52
CA SER A 609 -13.32 -24.62 12.76
C SER A 609 -13.65 -26.07 12.33
N SER A 610 -12.68 -26.98 12.34
CA SER A 610 -12.92 -28.41 12.04
C SER A 610 -13.38 -29.19 13.27
N ASP A 611 -12.98 -28.77 14.47
CA ASP A 611 -13.47 -29.31 15.74
C ASP A 611 -14.95 -28.93 15.96
N VAL A 612 -15.32 -27.67 15.67
CA VAL A 612 -16.74 -27.21 15.64
C VAL A 612 -17.60 -28.12 14.76
N GLU A 613 -17.16 -28.34 13.51
CA GLU A 613 -17.88 -29.20 12.56
C GLU A 613 -18.04 -30.64 13.07
N ALA A 614 -16.97 -31.22 13.62
CA ALA A 614 -16.98 -32.59 14.12
C ALA A 614 -17.95 -32.75 15.29
N LYS A 615 -17.97 -31.80 16.23
CA LYS A 615 -18.91 -31.80 17.37
C LYS A 615 -20.37 -31.74 16.91
N ILE A 616 -20.71 -30.85 15.98
CA ILE A 616 -22.07 -30.74 15.41
C ILE A 616 -22.46 -32.02 14.65
N ARG A 617 -21.55 -32.57 13.83
CA ARG A 617 -21.79 -33.85 13.11
C ARG A 617 -21.93 -35.07 14.04
N ASN A 618 -21.46 -34.98 15.30
CA ASN A 618 -21.51 -36.07 16.28
C ASN A 618 -22.64 -35.94 17.31
N LYS A 619 -23.10 -34.72 17.65
CA LYS A 619 -24.24 -34.49 18.56
C LYS A 619 -25.54 -35.01 17.93
N ALA A 620 -26.18 -35.99 18.56
CA ALA A 620 -27.48 -36.54 18.13
C ALA A 620 -28.59 -35.49 18.28
N THR A 621 -29.62 -35.53 17.42
CA THR A 621 -30.79 -34.65 17.56
C THR A 621 -31.63 -35.04 18.75
N VAL A 622 -32.19 -34.03 19.43
CA VAL A 622 -33.01 -34.22 20.63
C VAL A 622 -34.49 -34.12 20.28
N SER A 623 -35.28 -35.07 20.77
CA SER A 623 -36.72 -35.09 20.60
C SER A 623 -37.41 -34.05 21.47
N GLY A 624 -38.37 -33.31 20.91
CA GLY A 624 -39.10 -32.24 21.58
C GLY A 624 -38.93 -30.90 20.87
N CYS A 625 -39.14 -29.81 21.59
CA CYS A 625 -38.99 -28.45 21.09
C CYS A 625 -37.82 -27.73 21.77
N CYS A 626 -37.20 -26.81 21.04
CA CYS A 626 -36.09 -26.01 21.55
C CYS A 626 -36.59 -24.89 22.50
N ASP A 627 -36.02 -24.79 23.70
CA ASP A 627 -36.14 -23.61 24.56
C ASP A 627 -34.96 -22.66 24.31
N MET A 628 -35.06 -21.89 23.22
CA MET A 628 -34.04 -20.91 22.85
C MET A 628 -33.91 -19.79 23.89
N LYS A 629 -34.97 -19.47 24.65
CA LYS A 629 -34.90 -18.45 25.72
C LYS A 629 -33.98 -18.94 26.84
N LYS A 630 -34.24 -20.13 27.38
CA LYS A 630 -33.40 -20.73 28.43
C LYS A 630 -31.95 -20.89 27.99
N CYS A 631 -31.72 -21.31 26.74
CA CYS A 631 -30.37 -21.44 26.18
C CYS A 631 -29.62 -20.09 26.13
N LEU A 632 -30.26 -19.03 25.62
CA LEU A 632 -29.64 -17.71 25.53
C LEU A 632 -29.47 -17.04 26.92
N GLU A 633 -30.32 -17.35 27.89
CA GLU A 633 -30.10 -16.96 29.29
C GLU A 633 -28.80 -17.57 29.85
N ASP A 634 -28.55 -18.87 29.65
CA ASP A 634 -27.32 -19.54 30.12
C ASP A 634 -26.06 -18.98 29.42
N VAL A 635 -26.14 -18.74 28.11
CA VAL A 635 -25.08 -18.07 27.34
C VAL A 635 -24.80 -16.69 27.92
N MET A 636 -25.84 -15.88 28.17
CA MET A 636 -25.68 -14.54 28.70
C MET A 636 -25.17 -14.52 30.15
N ASP A 637 -25.47 -15.53 30.96
CA ASP A 637 -24.89 -15.66 32.31
C ASP A 637 -23.39 -15.98 32.27
N GLN A 638 -22.94 -16.80 31.31
CA GLN A 638 -21.51 -17.00 31.06
C GLN A 638 -20.81 -15.73 30.53
N VAL A 639 -21.45 -14.99 29.61
CA VAL A 639 -20.95 -13.68 29.13
C VAL A 639 -20.87 -12.65 30.27
N LYS A 640 -21.85 -12.65 31.21
CA LYS A 640 -21.79 -11.82 32.42
C LYS A 640 -20.62 -12.21 33.32
N ALA A 641 -20.33 -13.50 33.47
CA ALA A 641 -19.29 -14.03 34.35
C ALA A 641 -17.86 -13.80 33.82
N ASN A 642 -17.64 -13.96 32.51
CA ASN A 642 -16.31 -13.86 31.89
C ASN A 642 -15.77 -12.42 31.72
N GLY A 643 -16.54 -11.42 32.13
CA GLY A 643 -16.18 -10.00 32.01
C GLY A 643 -16.57 -9.40 30.66
N THR A 644 -16.67 -8.07 30.62
CA THR A 644 -17.27 -7.35 29.49
C THR A 644 -16.30 -7.08 28.35
N LYS A 645 -15.75 -8.15 27.81
CA LYS A 645 -15.20 -8.12 26.45
C LYS A 645 -16.36 -7.94 25.44
N PRO A 646 -16.09 -7.43 24.24
CA PRO A 646 -17.03 -7.56 23.14
C PRO A 646 -17.33 -9.05 22.87
N THR A 647 -18.59 -9.39 22.57
CA THR A 647 -19.00 -10.79 22.29
C THR A 647 -19.83 -10.88 21.01
N GLY A 648 -19.62 -11.92 20.21
CA GLY A 648 -20.46 -12.27 19.07
C GLY A 648 -21.11 -13.62 19.31
N ILE A 649 -22.44 -13.67 19.26
CA ILE A 649 -23.24 -14.89 19.45
C ILE A 649 -23.89 -15.21 18.11
N TYR A 650 -23.50 -16.32 17.49
CA TYR A 650 -24.07 -16.83 16.24
C TYR A 650 -25.05 -17.97 16.56
N ILE A 651 -26.34 -17.77 16.30
CA ILE A 651 -27.42 -18.70 16.62
C ILE A 651 -27.89 -19.42 15.35
N PHE A 652 -27.78 -20.75 15.33
CA PHE A 652 -28.14 -21.61 14.19
C PHE A 652 -29.45 -22.31 14.52
N THR A 653 -30.56 -21.91 13.88
CA THR A 653 -31.92 -22.37 14.19
C THR A 653 -32.84 -22.19 12.97
N ASP A 654 -34.00 -22.84 12.97
CA ASP A 654 -35.09 -22.63 12.00
C ASP A 654 -36.12 -21.59 12.51
N GLY A 655 -36.04 -21.24 13.81
CA GLY A 655 -36.98 -20.39 14.54
C GLY A 655 -38.16 -21.13 15.18
N ILE A 656 -38.20 -22.47 15.11
CA ILE A 656 -39.32 -23.31 15.57
C ILE A 656 -39.06 -23.82 16.99
N TRP A 657 -39.36 -22.95 17.93
CA TRP A 657 -39.18 -23.16 19.38
C TRP A 657 -40.47 -23.59 20.08
N ASP A 658 -40.33 -24.04 21.32
CA ASP A 658 -41.41 -24.54 22.17
C ASP A 658 -42.59 -23.54 22.32
N PRO A 659 -43.85 -23.97 22.12
CA PRO A 659 -45.03 -23.12 22.27
C PRO A 659 -45.69 -23.18 23.66
N GLU A 660 -45.38 -24.17 24.50
CA GLU A 660 -45.97 -24.35 25.84
C GLU A 660 -45.21 -23.54 26.90
N HIS A 661 -43.88 -23.56 26.82
CA HIS A 661 -43.05 -22.52 27.41
C HIS A 661 -43.36 -21.23 26.65
N LYS A 662 -43.68 -20.11 27.32
CA LYS A 662 -43.90 -18.81 26.65
C LYS A 662 -42.57 -18.07 26.50
N PRO A 663 -41.79 -18.25 25.42
CA PRO A 663 -40.36 -18.01 25.45
C PRO A 663 -40.08 -16.76 24.64
N GLU A 664 -40.35 -15.60 25.25
CA GLU A 664 -40.08 -14.32 24.62
C GLU A 664 -38.56 -14.05 24.62
N VAL A 665 -37.84 -14.58 23.62
CA VAL A 665 -36.39 -14.34 23.42
C VAL A 665 -36.04 -12.85 23.34
N LYS A 666 -37.01 -12.01 22.92
CA LYS A 666 -36.95 -10.55 23.04
C LYS A 666 -36.61 -10.06 24.45
N ASP A 667 -36.98 -10.79 25.51
CA ASP A 667 -36.69 -10.43 26.89
C ASP A 667 -35.18 -10.53 27.15
N VAL A 668 -34.55 -11.62 26.71
CA VAL A 668 -33.10 -11.83 26.84
C VAL A 668 -32.33 -10.75 26.07
N ILE A 669 -32.80 -10.40 24.86
CA ILE A 669 -32.23 -9.32 24.04
C ILE A 669 -32.39 -7.97 24.77
N HIS A 670 -33.57 -7.67 25.29
CA HIS A 670 -33.86 -6.46 26.04
C HIS A 670 -33.04 -6.32 27.32
N GLU A 671 -32.94 -7.37 28.12
CA GLU A 671 -32.09 -7.42 29.31
C GLU A 671 -30.60 -7.26 28.96
N SER A 672 -30.19 -7.79 27.80
CA SER A 672 -28.83 -7.62 27.27
C SER A 672 -28.56 -6.17 26.86
N ILE A 673 -29.52 -5.48 26.22
CA ILE A 673 -29.43 -4.05 25.94
C ILE A 673 -29.36 -3.24 27.24
N ASP A 674 -30.21 -3.56 28.22
CA ASP A 674 -30.21 -2.86 29.52
C ASP A 674 -28.91 -3.10 30.29
N LEU A 675 -28.27 -4.27 30.13
CA LEU A 675 -26.94 -4.58 30.63
C LEU A 675 -25.85 -3.74 29.95
N LEU A 676 -25.89 -3.56 28.62
CA LEU A 676 -24.96 -2.69 27.89
C LEU A 676 -25.10 -1.23 28.36
N ILE A 677 -26.34 -0.72 28.44
CA ILE A 677 -26.65 0.64 28.91
C ILE A 677 -26.12 0.84 30.34
N LYS A 678 -26.41 -0.09 31.25
CA LYS A 678 -25.95 -0.05 32.66
C LYS A 678 -24.43 -0.03 32.77
N LYS A 679 -23.72 -0.65 31.83
CA LYS A 679 -22.25 -0.71 31.78
C LYS A 679 -21.62 0.38 30.90
N ASN A 680 -22.42 1.29 30.33
CA ASN A 680 -21.98 2.32 29.37
C ASN A 680 -21.21 1.73 28.17
N ALA A 681 -21.59 0.53 27.74
CA ALA A 681 -21.05 -0.16 26.59
C ALA A 681 -21.76 0.28 25.29
N LYS A 682 -21.08 0.10 24.16
CA LYS A 682 -21.58 0.44 22.83
C LYS A 682 -22.53 -0.66 22.32
N PRO A 683 -23.49 -0.36 21.44
CA PRO A 683 -24.33 -1.38 20.79
C PRO A 683 -23.50 -2.51 20.17
N ALA A 684 -22.45 -2.16 19.43
CA ALA A 684 -21.58 -3.13 18.77
C ALA A 684 -20.81 -4.07 19.73
N ASP A 685 -20.76 -3.82 21.05
CA ASP A 685 -20.02 -4.66 21.99
C ASP A 685 -20.73 -6.01 22.23
N LEU A 686 -22.01 -6.17 21.86
CA LEU A 686 -22.72 -7.45 21.84
C LEU A 686 -23.49 -7.62 20.53
N MET A 687 -23.51 -8.82 19.98
CA MET A 687 -24.24 -9.15 18.75
C MET A 687 -24.93 -10.52 18.90
N PHE A 688 -26.22 -10.56 18.57
CA PHE A 688 -27.00 -11.78 18.32
C PHE A 688 -27.24 -11.92 16.81
N GLN A 689 -26.44 -12.76 16.15
CA GLN A 689 -26.64 -13.09 14.74
C GLN A 689 -27.49 -14.36 14.64
N PHE A 690 -28.75 -14.22 14.27
CA PHE A 690 -29.58 -15.37 13.90
C PHE A 690 -29.25 -15.79 12.47
N ILE A 691 -29.08 -17.10 12.28
CA ILE A 691 -28.79 -17.75 11.01
C ILE A 691 -29.91 -18.76 10.78
N GLN A 692 -30.86 -18.40 9.93
CA GLN A 692 -32.02 -19.23 9.66
C GLN A 692 -31.66 -20.41 8.76
N PHE A 693 -32.08 -21.61 9.17
CA PHE A 693 -32.08 -22.82 8.36
C PHE A 693 -33.51 -23.22 8.01
N GLY A 694 -33.75 -23.58 6.75
CA GLY A 694 -35.10 -23.81 6.28
C GLY A 694 -35.90 -22.51 6.12
N ARG A 695 -37.15 -22.64 5.69
CA ARG A 695 -37.99 -21.50 5.27
C ARG A 695 -39.41 -21.59 5.85
N ASP A 696 -39.53 -22.10 7.07
CA ASP A 696 -40.82 -22.15 7.75
C ASP A 696 -41.36 -20.72 7.96
N PRO A 697 -42.63 -20.43 7.59
CA PRO A 697 -43.17 -19.07 7.70
C PRO A 697 -43.25 -18.52 9.12
N GLU A 698 -43.53 -19.36 10.13
CA GLU A 698 -43.62 -18.93 11.53
C GLU A 698 -42.23 -18.70 12.11
N GLY A 699 -41.26 -19.57 11.82
CA GLY A 699 -39.85 -19.36 12.15
C GLY A 699 -39.30 -18.08 11.53
N SER A 700 -39.54 -17.87 10.23
CA SER A 700 -39.11 -16.67 9.49
C SER A 700 -39.69 -15.38 10.08
N LYS A 701 -40.99 -15.39 10.39
CA LYS A 701 -41.70 -14.26 11.02
C LYS A 701 -41.18 -13.97 12.43
N ARG A 702 -40.84 -15.00 13.19
CA ARG A 702 -40.32 -14.89 14.55
C ARG A 702 -38.93 -14.28 14.58
N LEU A 703 -38.00 -14.78 13.75
CA LEU A 703 -36.64 -14.23 13.67
C LEU A 703 -36.66 -12.78 13.16
N LYS A 704 -37.45 -12.49 12.13
CA LYS A 704 -37.65 -11.11 11.64
C LYS A 704 -38.20 -10.16 12.71
N PHE A 705 -39.11 -10.62 13.57
CA PHE A 705 -39.60 -9.81 14.70
C PHE A 705 -38.50 -9.52 15.74
N LEU A 706 -37.55 -10.45 15.97
CA LEU A 706 -36.44 -10.21 16.89
C LEU A 706 -35.46 -9.16 16.34
N ASP A 707 -35.21 -9.19 15.03
CA ASP A 707 -34.40 -8.23 14.30
C ASP A 707 -35.05 -6.83 14.27
N ASP A 708 -36.17 -6.69 13.54
CA ASP A 708 -36.87 -5.41 13.35
C ASP A 708 -37.38 -4.80 14.69
N GLY A 709 -37.79 -5.65 15.63
CA GLY A 709 -38.68 -5.28 16.75
C GLY A 709 -38.03 -5.10 18.11
N CYS A 710 -36.77 -5.52 18.32
CA CYS A 710 -36.11 -5.47 19.65
C CYS A 710 -35.14 -4.29 19.83
N LYS A 711 -35.08 -3.37 18.86
CA LYS A 711 -34.19 -2.20 18.86
C LYS A 711 -34.65 -1.18 19.92
N ARG A 712 -33.71 -0.59 20.69
CA ARG A 712 -34.01 0.40 21.76
C ARG A 712 -33.14 1.65 21.62
N THR A 713 -33.67 2.85 21.89
CA THR A 713 -32.88 4.10 21.91
C THR A 713 -32.65 4.60 23.33
N HIS A 714 -31.39 4.87 23.68
CA HIS A 714 -30.99 5.48 24.95
C HIS A 714 -30.02 6.65 24.70
N ARG A 715 -30.32 7.85 25.23
CA ARG A 715 -29.50 9.08 25.08
C ARG A 715 -29.13 9.42 23.61
N GLY A 716 -30.02 9.12 22.66
CA GLY A 716 -29.78 9.34 21.23
C GLY A 716 -28.90 8.28 20.56
N VAL A 717 -28.48 7.24 21.29
CA VAL A 717 -27.83 6.04 20.74
C VAL A 717 -28.88 4.94 20.60
N GLU A 718 -29.03 4.45 19.39
CA GLU A 718 -29.85 3.28 19.06
C GLU A 718 -29.03 2.00 19.29
N TYR A 719 -29.48 1.21 20.25
CA TYR A 719 -29.03 -0.14 20.57
C TYR A 719 -29.77 -1.12 19.67
N ASP A 720 -29.06 -1.45 18.61
CA ASP A 720 -29.43 -2.41 17.60
C ASP A 720 -28.36 -3.51 17.62
N ILE A 721 -28.71 -4.67 18.18
CA ILE A 721 -27.76 -5.73 18.53
C ILE A 721 -28.17 -7.09 17.97
N VAL A 722 -29.18 -7.13 17.11
CA VAL A 722 -29.74 -8.33 16.49
C VAL A 722 -29.65 -8.18 14.98
N ASP A 723 -29.32 -9.25 14.27
CA ASP A 723 -29.39 -9.34 12.80
C ASP A 723 -29.82 -10.78 12.46
N THR A 724 -30.70 -10.93 11.47
CA THR A 724 -31.15 -12.22 10.94
C THR A 724 -30.78 -12.35 9.46
N LYS A 725 -30.08 -13.43 9.10
CA LYS A 725 -29.87 -13.84 7.69
C LYS A 725 -30.22 -15.31 7.49
N HIS A 726 -30.57 -15.70 6.26
CA HIS A 726 -30.72 -17.11 5.91
C HIS A 726 -29.32 -17.72 5.66
N CYS A 727 -29.15 -19.02 5.92
CA CYS A 727 -27.88 -19.73 5.67
C CYS A 727 -27.39 -19.68 4.21
N ASP A 728 -28.27 -19.28 3.28
CA ASP A 728 -27.99 -19.18 1.84
C ASP A 728 -27.45 -17.80 1.45
N ASP A 729 -27.41 -16.82 2.36
CA ASP A 729 -27.10 -15.42 2.04
C ASP A 729 -25.61 -15.13 1.85
N HIS A 730 -25.28 -13.89 1.47
CA HIS A 730 -23.90 -13.51 1.19
C HIS A 730 -23.09 -13.64 2.48
N VAL A 731 -22.20 -14.65 2.55
CA VAL A 731 -21.49 -15.05 3.78
C VAL A 731 -20.81 -13.87 4.50
N PRO A 732 -20.20 -12.88 3.83
CA PRO A 732 -19.72 -11.66 4.48
C PRO A 732 -20.77 -10.90 5.30
N LYS A 733 -22.04 -10.81 4.86
CA LYS A 733 -23.13 -10.17 5.62
C LYS A 733 -23.52 -11.01 6.85
N ILE A 734 -23.58 -12.34 6.70
CA ILE A 734 -23.84 -13.29 7.81
C ILE A 734 -22.74 -13.20 8.87
N ILE A 735 -21.48 -12.94 8.46
CA ILE A 735 -20.37 -12.75 9.40
C ILE A 735 -20.47 -11.41 10.13
N ILE A 736 -20.78 -10.32 9.42
CA ILE A 736 -20.77 -8.95 9.96
C ILE A 736 -21.92 -8.70 10.94
N GLY A 737 -23.14 -9.07 10.58
CA GLY A 737 -24.34 -8.83 11.38
C GLY A 737 -24.56 -7.37 11.80
N SER A 738 -25.22 -7.19 12.95
CA SER A 738 -25.55 -5.88 13.52
C SER A 738 -24.35 -5.03 13.98
N ILE A 739 -23.11 -5.56 13.88
CA ILE A 739 -21.89 -4.79 14.16
C ILE A 739 -21.74 -3.61 13.16
N SER A 740 -22.33 -3.71 11.97
CA SER A 740 -22.34 -2.63 10.99
C SER A 740 -23.77 -2.22 10.64
N LYS A 741 -24.16 -0.99 10.96
CA LYS A 741 -25.44 -0.35 10.55
C LYS A 741 -25.66 -0.24 9.02
N HIS A 742 -24.73 -0.73 8.22
CA HIS A 742 -24.85 -0.83 6.77
C HIS A 742 -25.26 -2.25 6.31
N ASN A 743 -25.34 -3.24 7.21
CA ASN A 743 -25.73 -4.61 6.90
C ASN A 743 -27.25 -4.74 6.68
N ASP A 744 -28.04 -3.97 7.43
CA ASP A 744 -29.51 -3.89 7.40
C ASP A 744 -30.08 -3.21 6.14
N ASN A 745 -29.32 -2.35 5.46
CA ASN A 745 -29.84 -1.47 4.40
C ASN A 745 -30.05 -2.16 3.03
N ASP A 746 -29.89 -3.48 2.97
CA ASP A 746 -29.84 -4.29 1.74
C ASP A 746 -30.61 -5.64 1.92
N ASP A 747 -31.77 -5.64 2.58
CA ASP A 747 -32.73 -6.77 2.63
C ASP A 747 -34.11 -6.40 2.01
#